data_AF-A0A356TTN4-F1
#
_entry.id   AF-A0A356TTN4-F1
#
_cell.length_a   1.000
_cell.length_b   1.000
_cell.length_c   1.000
_cell.angle_alpha   90.00
_cell.angle_beta   90.00
_cell.angle_gamma   90.00
#
_symmetry.space_group_name_H-M   'P 1'
#
loop_
_entity.id
_entity.type
_entity.pdbx_description
1 polymer ?
#
loop_
_entity_poly.entity_id
_entity_poly.type
_entity_poly.pdbx_seq_one_letter_code
_entity_poly.pdbx_strand_id
1 'polypeptide(L)'
;MEPEDRRPSLWEKALGFFVDAKFVVFLLVGILIVAGLRAAPFPQLDVGWLERDPVPVDAIPDVGENQQIVFTEWPGRSPRDMEDQVTYPLTTALLGIPGVRTVRSSSAFGFSTIYVIFEDGVDFYWSRSRVLEKLASLQPGLLPDEVTPTLGPDATALGQVFWYTLEARDEDGNVVGGWDPHELRSIQDWIVRYSLQSVEGVSEVSSVGGYVQEYQVDVDPDAMRAHDVTLAQVASAVRESNLDVGARTMEINRVEYLVRGVGFLEDLEDLAQVVVASRDHTPIRLSDVAHVHLGPAPRRGGLDDAGAEVVGGVVVARYRENPLAVIEAVNARIAELAPSLPSRTLEDGTVSRVTVVPFYERSQLVHETIDTLSTALFHEILITVLVVLVMLRNMRSSLVISAVLPLGVLLALVAMKLTGVDANIMALGGIAIAIGTMVDMGIVLTENIGQHLDAAPAGADRGPIVAEAAAEVAPAVLTSTLTTVVSFLPVFGLTAAEARLFVPLAFTKTFAMVGALLLALFVLPAFAHFAMRERPGRARGLGALLRFVHLRDWALIVLGAVLAAWHLPAGLFVIALGAVRLAKPQLEARAARWVDRVEIVVGVIVVTLVLADAWMPLGPGRGLLLNTVVVAALVVGVLGTFLLFERAYPTLLAWCLRHKLAFLSLPALIVLFGVTAWLGFDRVFGWLPEGTRESRPVARLAGDLPGFGREYMPPFDEGAYLYMPTTMPHASVGEVRERIAQMDAAIAAIPEVDRVVGKWGRVDSALDPAPVSMIETVITYVPEYRIDADGHRVRQWRDHVRDPRDIWDEIVRAAESPGFTSAPVLMPINARIVMLQSGMRAPMGVKVQGPDLESLETFGRRLEEALRDVPEIRGETVFAERVVGKPYLEVVLDREAIGRFGLRVEDVQRVLSIAVGGMPLTRTVEGRERFAVRVRYMREERDSIEALRRVMVAAPGGAQIPLEQLRNDALDNLLGALGIAGHYRIPEVGLYFHHKLLRGCRSTKVDAAGLDAFDSPNLPPLAEVGIDVEVRWNLVRSPELGGLQVHTQLSPHVAALRLYPGITRAILENFLRPPLEGLVLETFGSGNAPDRDDDLLGVLREASERGVVIVNVTQCLKGHVRASYAAGRAVLDAGVVPGADMTPEAALAKLAFLLGQGLSPDEVRALAGRSLRGELSEEIED
;
A
#
# COMPACT_ATOMS: atom_id res chain seq x y z
N MET A 1 54.59 56.12 24.98
CA MET A 1 53.79 56.90 24.01
C MET A 1 52.50 57.24 24.72
N GLU A 2 52.20 58.52 24.87
CA GLU A 2 50.97 59.00 25.51
C GLU A 2 49.71 58.56 24.73
N PRO A 3 48.55 58.34 25.38
CA PRO A 3 47.39 57.68 24.75
C PRO A 3 46.42 58.62 24.00
N GLU A 4 46.79 59.88 23.70
CA GLU A 4 45.80 60.90 23.31
C GLU A 4 45.47 61.02 21.81
N ASP A 5 46.03 60.21 20.91
CA ASP A 5 45.82 60.41 19.45
C ASP A 5 45.46 59.15 18.65
N ARG A 6 44.84 58.15 19.29
CA ARG A 6 44.33 56.96 18.59
C ARG A 6 42.88 57.21 18.15
N ARG A 7 42.64 57.34 16.84
CA ARG A 7 41.27 57.41 16.31
C ARG A 7 40.54 56.11 16.64
N PRO A 8 39.37 56.17 17.31
CA PRO A 8 38.68 54.96 17.72
C PRO A 8 38.24 54.16 16.51
N SER A 9 38.45 52.85 16.57
CA SER A 9 38.07 51.92 15.50
C SER A 9 36.55 51.92 15.28
N LEU A 10 36.09 51.48 14.10
CA LEU A 10 34.65 51.33 13.85
C LEU A 10 33.98 50.41 14.87
N TRP A 11 34.69 49.36 15.30
CA TRP A 11 34.25 48.44 16.34
C TRP A 11 34.16 49.11 17.70
N GLU A 12 35.16 49.90 18.11
CA GLU A 12 35.12 50.65 19.37
C GLU A 12 33.93 51.62 19.43
N LYS A 13 33.61 52.31 18.33
CA LYS A 13 32.45 53.22 18.28
C LYS A 13 31.12 52.48 18.38
N ALA A 14 30.98 51.40 17.61
CA ALA A 14 29.74 50.62 17.58
C ALA A 14 29.49 49.93 18.93
N LEU A 15 30.50 49.24 19.47
CA LEU A 15 30.41 48.54 20.75
C LEU A 15 30.30 49.53 21.92
N GLY A 16 31.03 50.66 21.86
CA GLY A 16 30.94 51.74 22.84
C GLY A 16 29.52 52.28 22.99
N PHE A 17 28.79 52.48 21.89
CA PHE A 17 27.39 52.89 21.93
C PHE A 17 26.52 51.91 22.74
N PHE A 18 26.65 50.60 22.54
CA PHE A 18 25.86 49.60 23.27
C PHE A 18 26.29 49.46 24.74
N VAL A 19 27.58 49.64 25.04
CA VAL A 19 28.09 49.67 26.42
C VAL A 19 27.53 50.87 27.19
N ASP A 20 27.37 52.02 26.53
CA ASP A 20 26.81 53.24 27.13
C ASP A 20 25.27 53.22 27.18
N ALA A 21 24.60 52.73 26.13
CA ALA A 21 23.14 52.67 25.97
C ALA A 21 22.49 51.47 26.68
N LYS A 22 22.81 51.28 27.96
CA LYS A 22 22.40 50.11 28.77
C LYS A 22 20.89 49.87 28.78
N PHE A 23 20.11 50.94 28.88
CA PHE A 23 18.64 50.86 28.88
C PHE A 23 18.10 50.27 27.56
N VAL A 24 18.71 50.65 26.44
CA VAL A 24 18.33 50.13 25.11
C VAL A 24 18.64 48.64 25.01
N VAL A 25 19.82 48.20 25.50
CA VAL A 25 20.18 46.78 25.53
C VAL A 25 19.21 45.97 26.40
N PHE A 26 18.88 46.45 27.60
CA PHE A 26 17.90 45.77 28.46
C PHE A 26 16.51 45.70 27.83
N LEU A 27 16.07 46.76 27.14
CA LEU A 27 14.80 46.78 26.43
C LEU A 27 14.79 45.77 25.26
N LEU A 28 15.86 45.73 24.46
CA LEU A 28 16.01 44.77 23.36
C LEU A 28 15.98 43.32 23.85
N VAL A 29 16.68 43.04 24.95
CA VAL A 29 16.66 41.72 25.58
C VAL A 29 15.28 41.37 26.13
N GLY A 30 14.57 42.34 26.74
CA GLY A 30 13.20 42.15 27.18
C GLY A 30 12.23 41.83 26.03
N ILE A 31 12.33 42.56 24.92
CA ILE A 31 11.55 42.30 23.70
C ILE A 31 11.88 40.91 23.14
N LEU A 32 13.16 40.55 23.09
CA LEU A 32 13.60 39.24 22.61
C LEU A 32 13.05 38.10 23.48
N ILE A 33 13.06 38.26 24.81
CA ILE A 33 12.50 37.24 25.71
C ILE A 33 11.00 37.08 25.47
N VAL A 34 10.24 38.17 25.38
CA VAL A 34 8.79 38.11 25.12
C VAL A 34 8.49 37.50 23.75
N ALA A 35 9.19 37.94 22.70
CA ALA A 35 9.04 37.40 21.35
C ALA A 35 9.43 35.92 21.27
N GLY A 36 10.52 35.54 21.94
CA GLY A 36 10.98 34.16 22.02
C GLY A 36 10.05 33.24 22.79
N LEU A 37 9.52 33.69 23.94
CA LEU A 37 8.52 32.93 24.71
C LEU A 37 7.21 32.76 23.94
N ARG A 38 6.78 33.78 23.18
CA ARG A 38 5.62 33.68 22.30
C ARG A 38 5.82 32.65 21.18
N ALA A 39 7.02 32.58 20.60
CA ALA A 39 7.37 31.69 19.49
C ALA A 39 7.79 30.27 19.92
N ALA A 40 8.17 30.07 21.19
CA ALA A 40 8.66 28.78 21.66
C ALA A 40 7.58 27.69 21.56
N PRO A 41 7.90 26.48 21.06
CA PRO A 41 6.94 25.38 20.97
C PRO A 41 6.79 24.58 22.29
N PHE A 42 7.58 24.90 23.32
CA PHE A 42 7.65 24.10 24.55
C PHE A 42 6.48 24.42 25.50
N PRO A 43 5.61 23.44 25.85
CA PRO A 43 4.48 23.67 26.75
C PRO A 43 4.93 24.16 28.14
N GLN A 44 6.08 23.71 28.63
CA GLN A 44 6.61 24.03 29.96
C GLN A 44 6.95 25.52 30.14
N LEU A 45 7.07 26.28 29.05
CA LEU A 45 7.33 27.72 29.05
C LEU A 45 6.06 28.58 29.05
N ASP A 46 4.88 27.97 29.27
CA ASP A 46 3.62 28.72 29.26
C ASP A 46 3.53 29.67 30.46
N VAL A 47 3.38 30.95 30.14
CA VAL A 47 3.18 32.04 31.08
C VAL A 47 1.80 32.59 30.76
N GLY A 48 0.75 32.04 31.38
CA GLY A 48 -0.67 32.19 30.99
C GLY A 48 -1.27 33.61 30.88
N TRP A 49 -0.47 34.67 30.97
CA TRP A 49 -0.82 36.05 30.60
C TRP A 49 -0.34 36.46 29.19
N LEU A 50 0.50 35.67 28.52
CA LEU A 50 1.06 35.94 27.20
C LEU A 50 0.39 35.06 26.14
N GLU A 51 -0.23 35.66 25.13
CA GLU A 51 -0.77 34.92 23.98
C GLU A 51 0.36 34.25 23.20
N ARG A 52 0.28 32.92 23.05
CA ARG A 52 1.29 32.11 22.37
C ARG A 52 0.97 32.01 20.88
N ASP A 53 2.01 32.05 20.08
CA ASP A 53 1.95 31.80 18.64
C ASP A 53 3.20 30.98 18.26
N PRO A 54 3.22 29.69 18.67
CA PRO A 54 4.42 28.88 18.57
C PRO A 54 4.83 28.64 17.11
N VAL A 55 6.11 28.30 16.90
CA VAL A 55 6.57 27.73 15.63
C VAL A 55 5.83 26.41 15.38
N PRO A 56 5.38 26.11 14.15
CA PRO A 56 4.74 24.83 13.83
C PRO A 56 5.65 23.66 14.20
N VAL A 57 5.08 22.54 14.64
CA VAL A 57 5.84 21.41 15.17
C VAL A 57 5.45 20.13 14.47
N ASP A 58 6.46 19.35 14.10
CA ASP A 58 6.29 18.00 13.57
C ASP A 58 7.47 17.11 14.01
N ALA A 59 7.30 15.79 13.96
CA ALA A 59 8.38 14.86 14.31
C ALA A 59 9.52 14.95 13.28
N ILE A 60 9.15 14.98 11.99
CA ILE A 60 10.05 15.10 10.85
C ILE A 60 9.52 16.14 9.85
N PRO A 61 10.37 16.77 9.03
CA PRO A 61 9.88 17.67 7.97
C PRO A 61 9.12 16.88 6.88
N ASP A 62 8.19 17.54 6.19
CA ASP A 62 7.49 16.95 5.04
C ASP A 62 8.44 16.74 3.85
N VAL A 63 8.94 15.50 3.73
CA VAL A 63 9.79 15.03 2.64
C VAL A 63 9.01 14.51 1.43
N GLY A 64 7.68 14.65 1.41
CA GLY A 64 6.82 14.14 0.35
C GLY A 64 7.05 14.84 -1.00
N GLU A 65 7.14 14.08 -2.08
CA GLU A 65 7.26 14.64 -3.43
C GLU A 65 6.00 15.45 -3.80
N ASN A 66 6.14 16.49 -4.65
CA ASN A 66 4.99 17.19 -5.21
C ASN A 66 4.30 16.27 -6.22
N GLN A 67 3.33 15.51 -5.74
CA GLN A 67 2.56 14.55 -6.51
C GLN A 67 1.09 14.95 -6.56
N GLN A 68 0.47 14.77 -7.72
CA GLN A 68 -0.96 14.93 -7.92
C GLN A 68 -1.56 13.62 -8.39
N ILE A 69 -2.65 13.20 -7.75
CA ILE A 69 -3.31 11.93 -8.05
C ILE A 69 -4.51 12.21 -8.95
N VAL A 70 -4.59 11.54 -10.09
CA VAL A 70 -5.79 11.47 -10.92
C VAL A 70 -6.37 10.08 -10.75
N PHE A 71 -7.58 10.02 -10.20
CA PHE A 71 -8.29 8.79 -9.91
C PHE A 71 -9.52 8.68 -10.80
N THR A 72 -9.68 7.53 -11.44
CA THR A 72 -10.73 7.31 -12.43
C THR A 72 -11.38 5.94 -12.21
N GLU A 73 -12.68 5.92 -11.92
CA GLU A 73 -13.44 4.69 -11.73
C GLU A 73 -14.18 4.31 -13.02
N TRP A 74 -14.14 3.01 -13.36
CA TRP A 74 -15.00 2.42 -14.38
C TRP A 74 -15.38 0.99 -13.94
N PRO A 75 -16.43 0.87 -13.09
CA PRO A 75 -16.74 -0.37 -12.39
C PRO A 75 -16.98 -1.56 -13.33
N GLY A 76 -16.49 -2.73 -12.91
CA GLY A 76 -16.70 -4.00 -13.63
C GLY A 76 -15.80 -4.22 -14.85
N ARG A 77 -14.87 -3.31 -15.15
CA ARG A 77 -13.91 -3.48 -16.24
C ARG A 77 -12.62 -4.16 -15.82
N SER A 78 -12.03 -4.90 -16.76
CA SER A 78 -10.78 -5.60 -16.51
C SER A 78 -9.61 -4.60 -16.37
N PRO A 79 -8.56 -4.94 -15.61
CA PRO A 79 -7.33 -4.14 -15.56
C PRO A 79 -6.76 -3.79 -16.94
N ARG A 80 -6.90 -4.70 -17.93
CA ARG A 80 -6.44 -4.46 -19.29
C ARG A 80 -7.30 -3.42 -20.02
N ASP A 81 -8.62 -3.52 -19.90
CA ASP A 81 -9.52 -2.50 -20.46
C ASP A 81 -9.30 -1.12 -19.82
N MET A 82 -9.05 -1.10 -18.50
CA MET A 82 -8.66 0.11 -17.78
C MET A 82 -7.36 0.69 -18.32
N GLU A 83 -6.34 -0.15 -18.53
CA GLU A 83 -5.07 0.29 -19.09
C GLU A 83 -5.24 0.90 -20.49
N ASP A 84 -5.87 0.15 -21.40
CA ASP A 84 -5.95 0.50 -22.81
C ASP A 84 -6.87 1.71 -23.09
N GLN A 85 -7.98 1.84 -22.35
CA GLN A 85 -9.01 2.87 -22.64
C GLN A 85 -9.01 4.07 -21.68
N VAL A 86 -8.41 3.95 -20.49
CA VAL A 86 -8.43 5.02 -19.48
C VAL A 86 -7.01 5.45 -19.12
N THR A 87 -6.20 4.53 -18.60
CA THR A 87 -4.88 4.85 -18.05
C THR A 87 -3.90 5.32 -19.12
N TYR A 88 -3.78 4.60 -20.23
CA TYR A 88 -2.84 4.92 -21.30
C TYR A 88 -3.17 6.27 -21.98
N PRO A 89 -4.43 6.55 -22.37
CA PRO A 89 -4.80 7.87 -22.89
C PRO A 89 -4.58 9.02 -21.90
N LEU A 90 -4.85 8.80 -20.60
CA LEU A 90 -4.64 9.83 -19.58
C LEU A 90 -3.16 10.08 -19.29
N THR A 91 -2.35 9.03 -19.13
CA THR A 91 -0.92 9.15 -18.84
C THR A 91 -0.19 9.88 -19.97
N THR A 92 -0.48 9.54 -21.22
CA THR A 92 0.08 10.22 -22.40
C THR A 92 -0.34 11.69 -22.47
N ALA A 93 -1.60 12.01 -22.13
CA ALA A 93 -2.07 13.39 -22.07
C ALA A 93 -1.42 14.20 -20.93
N LEU A 94 -1.24 13.60 -19.76
CA LEU A 94 -0.70 14.24 -18.55
C LEU A 94 0.82 14.43 -18.61
N LEU A 95 1.55 13.57 -19.34
CA LEU A 95 3.01 13.69 -19.53
C LEU A 95 3.42 15.03 -20.17
N GLY A 96 2.55 15.63 -20.97
CA GLY A 96 2.80 16.92 -21.64
C GLY A 96 2.63 18.16 -20.76
N ILE A 97 2.27 18.02 -19.48
CA ILE A 97 2.11 19.15 -18.56
C ILE A 97 3.51 19.71 -18.20
N PRO A 98 3.72 21.04 -18.25
CA PRO A 98 4.98 21.66 -17.84
C PRO A 98 5.34 21.35 -16.38
N GLY A 99 6.61 21.00 -16.14
CA GLY A 99 7.13 20.70 -14.80
C GLY A 99 6.85 19.28 -14.32
N VAL A 100 6.25 18.41 -15.13
CA VAL A 100 6.11 16.98 -14.82
C VAL A 100 7.45 16.28 -15.01
N ARG A 101 7.96 15.66 -13.93
CA ARG A 101 9.18 14.85 -13.93
C ARG A 101 8.89 13.44 -14.43
N THR A 102 7.82 12.82 -13.92
CA THR A 102 7.42 11.47 -14.29
C THR A 102 5.94 11.24 -13.98
N VAL A 103 5.30 10.35 -14.74
CA VAL A 103 3.92 9.89 -14.49
C VAL A 103 4.00 8.40 -14.16
N ARG A 104 3.47 8.01 -13.01
CA ARG A 104 3.31 6.61 -12.61
C ARG A 104 1.83 6.27 -12.69
N SER A 105 1.48 5.06 -13.10
CA SER A 105 0.09 4.64 -13.15
C SER A 105 -0.08 3.22 -12.63
N SER A 106 -1.28 2.93 -12.16
CA SER A 106 -1.72 1.61 -11.76
C SER A 106 -3.13 1.37 -12.28
N SER A 107 -3.30 0.29 -13.03
CA SER A 107 -4.58 -0.14 -13.58
C SER A 107 -5.06 -1.37 -12.83
N ALA A 108 -6.18 -1.23 -12.12
CA ALA A 108 -6.78 -2.30 -11.33
C ALA A 108 -8.18 -2.63 -11.88
N PHE A 109 -8.78 -3.69 -11.36
CA PHE A 109 -10.14 -4.06 -11.75
C PHE A 109 -11.12 -2.97 -11.28
N GLY A 110 -11.73 -2.28 -12.24
CA GLY A 110 -12.73 -1.25 -12.02
C GLY A 110 -12.22 0.16 -11.77
N PHE A 111 -10.91 0.41 -11.72
CA PHE A 111 -10.36 1.76 -11.50
C PHE A 111 -8.91 1.91 -11.99
N SER A 112 -8.52 3.17 -12.21
CA SER A 112 -7.19 3.61 -12.61
C SER A 112 -6.71 4.71 -11.67
N THR A 113 -5.46 4.59 -11.19
CA THR A 113 -4.81 5.60 -10.37
C THR A 113 -3.54 6.09 -11.07
N ILE A 114 -3.46 7.39 -11.32
CA ILE A 114 -2.32 8.03 -12.01
C ILE A 114 -1.68 9.05 -11.08
N TYR A 115 -0.39 8.90 -10.81
CA TYR A 115 0.44 9.80 -10.03
C TYR A 115 1.26 10.68 -10.96
N VAL A 116 0.94 11.96 -11.00
CA VAL A 116 1.68 12.98 -11.74
C VAL A 116 2.69 13.62 -10.79
N ILE A 117 3.97 13.32 -10.97
CA ILE A 117 5.04 13.79 -10.07
C ILE A 117 5.75 14.97 -10.74
N PHE A 118 5.77 16.10 -10.05
CA PHE A 118 6.35 17.36 -10.51
C PHE A 118 7.79 17.55 -10.02
N GLU A 119 8.53 18.44 -10.69
CA GLU A 119 9.82 18.94 -10.20
C GLU A 119 9.65 19.72 -8.89
N ASP A 120 10.66 19.68 -7.99
CA ASP A 120 10.58 20.26 -6.64
C ASP A 120 10.28 21.76 -6.60
N GLY A 121 10.66 22.51 -7.63
CA GLY A 121 10.44 23.95 -7.71
C GLY A 121 9.00 24.36 -8.08
N VAL A 122 8.15 23.39 -8.43
CA VAL A 122 6.76 23.65 -8.81
C VAL A 122 5.88 23.75 -7.56
N ASP A 123 5.04 24.78 -7.51
CA ASP A 123 4.06 24.95 -6.42
C ASP A 123 2.96 23.86 -6.46
N PHE A 124 2.52 23.40 -5.28
CA PHE A 124 1.56 22.31 -5.13
C PHE A 124 0.16 22.67 -5.67
N TYR A 125 -0.36 23.87 -5.40
CA TYR A 125 -1.69 24.25 -5.87
C TYR A 125 -1.68 24.68 -7.33
N TRP A 126 -0.55 25.22 -7.80
CA TRP A 126 -0.34 25.46 -9.22
C TRP A 126 -0.35 24.16 -10.02
N SER A 127 0.35 23.11 -9.56
CA SER A 127 0.38 21.82 -10.25
C SER A 127 -1.01 21.17 -10.30
N ARG A 128 -1.78 21.26 -9.20
CA ARG A 128 -3.21 20.86 -9.16
C ARG A 128 -4.05 21.57 -10.21
N SER A 129 -3.92 22.90 -10.29
CA SER A 129 -4.66 23.72 -11.25
C SER A 129 -4.31 23.34 -12.70
N ARG A 130 -3.03 23.03 -12.98
CA ARG A 130 -2.57 22.60 -14.30
C ARG A 130 -3.11 21.22 -14.69
N VAL A 131 -3.16 20.28 -13.75
CA VAL A 131 -3.78 18.97 -13.97
C VAL A 131 -5.27 19.14 -14.26
N LEU A 132 -6.00 19.95 -13.48
CA LEU A 132 -7.42 20.21 -13.71
C LEU A 132 -7.69 20.87 -15.07
N GLU A 133 -6.89 21.87 -15.45
CA GLU A 133 -6.96 22.48 -16.78
C GLU A 133 -6.75 21.44 -17.88
N LYS A 134 -5.78 20.54 -17.70
CA LYS A 134 -5.51 19.49 -18.68
C LYS A 134 -6.67 18.49 -18.78
N LEU A 135 -7.22 18.06 -17.64
CA LEU A 135 -8.38 17.15 -17.59
C LEU A 135 -9.64 17.78 -18.22
N ALA A 136 -9.89 19.06 -17.97
CA ALA A 136 -11.01 19.79 -18.58
C ALA A 136 -10.84 20.00 -20.10
N SER A 137 -9.59 20.02 -20.59
CA SER A 137 -9.25 20.21 -22.01
C SER A 137 -9.14 18.92 -22.83
N LEU A 138 -9.44 17.76 -22.24
CA LEU A 138 -9.37 16.47 -22.96
C LEU A 138 -10.33 16.48 -24.16
N GLN A 139 -9.91 15.84 -25.26
CA GLN A 139 -10.73 15.76 -26.45
C GLN A 139 -12.00 14.93 -26.16
N PRO A 140 -13.19 15.40 -26.59
CA PRO A 140 -14.41 14.60 -26.50
C PRO A 140 -14.21 13.25 -27.20
N GLY A 141 -14.56 12.15 -26.53
CA GLY A 141 -14.38 10.79 -27.03
C GLY A 141 -13.00 10.16 -26.78
N LEU A 142 -12.08 10.85 -26.09
CA LEU A 142 -10.82 10.23 -25.64
C LEU A 142 -11.05 9.14 -24.59
N LEU A 143 -12.01 9.35 -23.69
CA LEU A 143 -12.43 8.41 -22.66
C LEU A 143 -13.86 7.91 -22.98
N PRO A 144 -14.24 6.73 -22.48
CA PRO A 144 -15.64 6.28 -22.54
C PRO A 144 -16.59 7.28 -21.86
N ASP A 145 -17.80 7.45 -22.39
CA ASP A 145 -18.75 8.49 -21.96
C ASP A 145 -19.18 8.38 -20.48
N GLU A 146 -19.12 7.17 -19.91
CA GLU A 146 -19.48 6.90 -18.51
C GLU A 146 -18.36 7.23 -17.52
N VAL A 147 -17.16 7.55 -18.01
CA VAL A 147 -15.93 7.64 -17.21
C VAL A 147 -15.52 9.09 -17.03
N THR A 148 -15.48 9.54 -15.78
CA THR A 148 -15.02 10.90 -15.43
C THR A 148 -13.77 10.83 -14.55
N PRO A 149 -12.60 11.31 -15.03
CA PRO A 149 -11.41 11.39 -14.20
C PRO A 149 -11.58 12.47 -13.13
N THR A 150 -11.17 12.15 -11.90
CA THR A 150 -11.25 13.05 -10.74
C THR A 150 -9.86 13.31 -10.17
N LEU A 151 -9.67 14.47 -9.54
CA LEU A 151 -8.44 14.78 -8.83
C LEU A 151 -8.54 14.26 -7.39
N GLY A 152 -7.49 13.61 -6.90
CA GLY A 152 -7.39 13.17 -5.51
C GLY A 152 -7.32 14.33 -4.51
N PRO A 153 -7.31 14.03 -3.21
CA PRO A 153 -7.28 15.03 -2.14
C PRO A 153 -6.04 15.94 -2.22
N ASP A 154 -6.09 17.10 -1.56
CA ASP A 154 -5.01 18.10 -1.51
C ASP A 154 -3.97 17.76 -0.42
N ALA A 155 -3.57 16.49 -0.38
CA ALA A 155 -2.67 15.92 0.61
C ALA A 155 -1.67 14.93 -0.02
N THR A 156 -0.57 14.68 0.68
CA THR A 156 0.38 13.62 0.33
C THR A 156 0.07 12.35 1.13
N ALA A 157 0.73 11.22 0.84
CA ALA A 157 0.58 10.01 1.64
C ALA A 157 1.02 10.20 3.11
N LEU A 158 1.88 11.19 3.38
CA LEU A 158 2.28 11.60 4.74
C LEU A 158 1.17 12.37 5.46
N GLY A 159 0.10 12.79 4.78
CA GLY A 159 -1.05 13.44 5.39
C GLY A 159 -1.90 12.53 6.27
N GLN A 160 -1.71 11.21 6.25
CA GLN A 160 -2.45 10.26 7.11
C GLN A 160 -1.99 10.40 8.58
N VAL A 161 -2.68 11.25 9.35
CA VAL A 161 -2.23 11.68 10.69
C VAL A 161 -2.97 11.00 11.84
N PHE A 162 -4.18 10.49 11.58
CA PHE A 162 -5.06 9.92 12.60
C PHE A 162 -5.88 8.78 12.01
N TRP A 163 -5.69 7.57 12.54
CA TRP A 163 -6.44 6.37 12.19
C TRP A 163 -7.22 5.87 13.39
N TYR A 164 -8.48 5.49 13.16
CA TYR A 164 -9.40 5.08 14.21
C TYR A 164 -10.31 3.94 13.78
N THR A 165 -10.83 3.24 14.78
CA THR A 165 -11.93 2.27 14.70
C THR A 165 -13.19 2.87 15.33
N LEU A 166 -14.34 2.35 14.93
CA LEU A 166 -15.62 2.55 15.62
C LEU A 166 -15.91 1.32 16.46
N GLU A 167 -15.93 1.51 17.77
CA GLU A 167 -16.17 0.44 18.74
C GLU A 167 -17.39 0.77 19.58
N ALA A 168 -18.15 -0.27 19.91
CA ALA A 168 -19.20 -0.18 20.89
C ALA A 168 -18.61 -0.37 22.29
N ARG A 169 -18.77 0.63 23.16
CA ARG A 169 -18.19 0.64 24.51
C ARG A 169 -19.23 0.93 25.58
N ASP A 170 -19.02 0.37 26.77
CA ASP A 170 -19.82 0.65 27.97
C ASP A 170 -19.35 1.94 28.68
N GLU A 171 -19.99 2.29 29.81
CA GLU A 171 -19.60 3.46 30.61
C GLU A 171 -18.21 3.30 31.26
N ASP A 172 -17.74 2.07 31.45
CA ASP A 172 -16.43 1.73 32.00
C ASP A 172 -15.32 1.71 30.92
N GLY A 173 -15.71 1.86 29.64
CA GLY A 173 -14.81 1.91 28.49
C GLY A 173 -14.43 0.55 27.89
N ASN A 174 -15.06 -0.55 28.32
CA ASN A 174 -14.85 -1.89 27.79
C ASN A 174 -15.59 -2.07 26.46
N VAL A 175 -15.04 -2.88 25.56
CA VAL A 175 -15.69 -3.22 24.29
C VAL A 175 -16.86 -4.16 24.54
N VAL A 176 -18.04 -3.77 24.08
CA VAL A 176 -19.30 -4.52 24.20
C VAL A 176 -19.92 -4.72 22.82
N GLY A 177 -20.78 -5.73 22.68
CA GLY A 177 -21.49 -6.00 21.42
C GLY A 177 -22.67 -5.05 21.16
N GLY A 178 -23.52 -5.43 20.21
CA GLY A 178 -24.81 -4.78 19.96
C GLY A 178 -24.95 -4.00 18.66
N TRP A 179 -23.89 -3.97 17.84
CA TRP A 179 -23.85 -3.26 16.58
C TRP A 179 -23.24 -4.14 15.50
N ASP A 180 -23.92 -4.25 14.37
CA ASP A 180 -23.40 -4.98 13.23
C ASP A 180 -22.44 -4.11 12.40
N PRO A 181 -21.47 -4.70 11.66
CA PRO A 181 -20.51 -3.93 10.87
C PRO A 181 -21.13 -3.06 9.77
N HIS A 182 -22.36 -3.35 9.33
CA HIS A 182 -23.07 -2.50 8.36
C HIS A 182 -23.68 -1.25 9.01
N GLU A 183 -24.13 -1.35 10.26
CA GLU A 183 -24.62 -0.21 11.05
C GLU A 183 -23.47 0.74 11.38
N LEU A 184 -22.34 0.18 11.86
CA LEU A 184 -21.12 0.96 12.12
C LEU A 184 -20.61 1.65 10.85
N ARG A 185 -20.70 0.98 9.69
CA ARG A 185 -20.34 1.56 8.40
C ARG A 185 -21.24 2.73 8.01
N SER A 186 -22.53 2.63 8.26
CA SER A 186 -23.47 3.71 7.99
C SER A 186 -23.23 4.91 8.92
N ILE A 187 -22.96 4.67 10.20
CA ILE A 187 -22.56 5.72 11.17
C ILE A 187 -21.26 6.40 10.71
N GLN A 188 -20.28 5.61 10.28
CA GLN A 188 -19.01 6.12 9.75
C GLN A 188 -19.25 7.05 8.55
N ASP A 189 -19.97 6.58 7.53
CA ASP A 189 -20.13 7.29 6.26
C ASP A 189 -21.01 8.55 6.38
N TRP A 190 -22.04 8.53 7.23
CA TRP A 190 -23.07 9.58 7.27
C TRP A 190 -22.99 10.51 8.49
N ILE A 191 -22.29 10.12 9.56
CA ILE A 191 -22.19 10.93 10.79
C ILE A 191 -20.73 11.32 11.06
N VAL A 192 -19.84 10.33 11.25
CA VAL A 192 -18.47 10.57 11.70
C VAL A 192 -17.66 11.26 10.60
N ARG A 193 -17.70 10.74 9.37
CA ARG A 193 -16.95 11.28 8.22
C ARG A 193 -17.21 12.76 8.01
N TYR A 194 -18.47 13.19 7.90
CA TYR A 194 -18.81 14.60 7.68
C TYR A 194 -18.45 15.49 8.88
N SER A 195 -18.58 14.96 10.10
CA SER A 195 -18.25 15.71 11.31
C SER A 195 -16.75 15.99 11.41
N LEU A 196 -15.91 15.00 11.10
CA LEU A 196 -14.45 15.14 11.11
C LEU A 196 -13.92 15.90 9.88
N GLN A 197 -14.55 15.74 8.71
CA GLN A 197 -14.17 16.48 7.49
C GLN A 197 -14.45 17.99 7.60
N SER A 198 -15.36 18.39 8.51
CA SER A 198 -15.64 19.82 8.77
C SER A 198 -14.55 20.54 9.57
N VAL A 199 -13.57 19.81 10.11
CA VAL A 199 -12.47 20.37 10.91
C VAL A 199 -11.49 21.12 10.00
N GLU A 200 -11.05 22.30 10.44
CA GLU A 200 -10.07 23.11 9.72
C GLU A 200 -8.73 22.35 9.57
N GLY A 201 -8.13 22.41 8.38
CA GLY A 201 -6.89 21.71 8.05
C GLY A 201 -7.05 20.24 7.65
N VAL A 202 -8.23 19.63 7.81
CA VAL A 202 -8.54 18.31 7.24
C VAL A 202 -8.79 18.42 5.73
N SER A 203 -8.14 17.55 4.96
CA SER A 203 -8.31 17.40 3.52
C SER A 203 -9.44 16.43 3.20
N GLU A 204 -9.38 15.25 3.80
CA GLU A 204 -10.31 14.15 3.55
C GLU A 204 -10.45 13.28 4.80
N VAL A 205 -11.64 12.73 5.01
CA VAL A 205 -11.88 11.62 5.93
C VAL A 205 -12.41 10.46 5.10
N SER A 206 -11.72 9.33 5.18
CA SER A 206 -11.98 8.17 4.32
C SER A 206 -12.31 6.95 5.15
N SER A 207 -13.32 6.22 4.72
CA SER A 207 -13.85 5.05 5.43
C SER A 207 -13.12 3.78 5.03
N VAL A 208 -13.01 2.84 5.96
CA VAL A 208 -12.40 1.52 5.74
C VAL A 208 -13.11 0.47 6.59
N GLY A 209 -13.24 -0.76 6.07
CA GLY A 209 -13.98 -1.81 6.77
C GLY A 209 -15.49 -1.64 6.71
N GLY A 210 -16.18 -2.57 7.39
CA GLY A 210 -17.63 -2.66 7.40
C GLY A 210 -18.27 -3.05 6.07
N TYR A 211 -19.60 -3.12 6.04
CA TYR A 211 -20.36 -3.44 4.84
C TYR A 211 -21.25 -2.26 4.48
N VAL A 212 -21.11 -1.73 3.26
CA VAL A 212 -22.07 -0.74 2.76
C VAL A 212 -23.37 -1.46 2.48
N GLN A 213 -24.46 -0.97 3.05
CA GLN A 213 -25.78 -1.54 2.83
C GLN A 213 -26.23 -1.34 1.38
N GLU A 214 -26.81 -2.39 0.79
CA GLU A 214 -27.24 -2.42 -0.59
C GLU A 214 -28.61 -3.10 -0.69
N TYR A 215 -29.52 -2.54 -1.49
CA TYR A 215 -30.78 -3.15 -1.85
C TYR A 215 -30.52 -4.16 -2.98
N GLN A 216 -30.74 -5.44 -2.68
CA GLN A 216 -30.39 -6.55 -3.55
C GLN A 216 -31.66 -7.19 -4.10
N VAL A 217 -31.84 -7.06 -5.41
CA VAL A 217 -32.91 -7.74 -6.17
C VAL A 217 -32.30 -8.96 -6.84
N ASP A 218 -32.45 -10.12 -6.21
CA ASP A 218 -31.94 -11.39 -6.71
C ASP A 218 -33.05 -12.11 -7.51
N VAL A 219 -32.92 -12.06 -8.83
CA VAL A 219 -33.91 -12.49 -9.82
C VAL A 219 -33.85 -13.99 -10.06
N ASP A 220 -35.03 -14.62 -10.13
CA ASP A 220 -35.20 -16.02 -10.50
C ASP A 220 -35.46 -16.14 -12.02
N PRO A 221 -34.55 -16.77 -12.79
CA PRO A 221 -34.71 -16.93 -14.23
C PRO A 221 -35.88 -17.84 -14.64
N ASP A 222 -36.27 -18.81 -13.80
CA ASP A 222 -37.40 -19.68 -14.07
C ASP A 222 -38.72 -18.98 -13.77
N ALA A 223 -38.80 -18.17 -12.70
CA ALA A 223 -39.97 -17.31 -12.44
C ALA A 223 -40.16 -16.28 -13.56
N MET A 224 -39.08 -15.63 -14.01
CA MET A 224 -39.12 -14.74 -15.17
C MET A 224 -39.69 -15.43 -16.41
N ARG A 225 -39.27 -16.68 -16.69
CA ARG A 225 -39.77 -17.45 -17.83
C ARG A 225 -41.24 -17.82 -17.67
N ALA A 226 -41.67 -18.22 -16.47
CA ALA A 226 -43.06 -18.53 -16.17
C ALA A 226 -44.00 -17.32 -16.36
N HIS A 227 -43.49 -16.12 -16.09
CA HIS A 227 -44.22 -14.86 -16.22
C HIS A 227 -44.01 -14.14 -17.56
N ASP A 228 -43.24 -14.70 -18.50
CA ASP A 228 -42.90 -14.08 -19.78
C ASP A 228 -42.29 -12.66 -19.63
N VAL A 229 -41.38 -12.53 -18.67
CA VAL A 229 -40.66 -11.30 -18.34
C VAL A 229 -39.17 -11.49 -18.64
N THR A 230 -38.54 -10.46 -19.19
CA THR A 230 -37.11 -10.45 -19.49
C THR A 230 -36.33 -9.71 -18.41
N LEU A 231 -35.05 -10.08 -18.23
CA LEU A 231 -34.17 -9.38 -17.29
C LEU A 231 -34.04 -7.88 -17.60
N ALA A 232 -34.06 -7.52 -18.89
CA ALA A 232 -34.00 -6.12 -19.32
C ALA A 232 -35.24 -5.32 -18.86
N GLN A 233 -36.43 -5.95 -18.85
CA GLN A 233 -37.65 -5.33 -18.32
C GLN A 233 -37.56 -5.16 -16.81
N VAL A 234 -37.08 -6.17 -16.07
CA VAL A 234 -36.85 -6.06 -14.61
C VAL A 234 -35.91 -4.90 -14.30
N ALA A 235 -34.75 -4.85 -14.96
CA ALA A 235 -33.76 -3.80 -14.75
C ALA A 235 -34.29 -2.39 -15.12
N SER A 236 -35.09 -2.28 -16.17
CA SER A 236 -35.69 -1.00 -16.57
C SER A 236 -36.77 -0.56 -15.58
N ALA A 237 -37.60 -1.49 -15.11
CA ALA A 237 -38.63 -1.21 -14.10
C ALA A 237 -38.02 -0.67 -12.79
N VAL A 238 -36.94 -1.30 -12.30
CA VAL A 238 -36.22 -0.84 -11.10
C VAL A 238 -35.56 0.52 -11.32
N ARG A 239 -35.06 0.81 -12.52
CA ARG A 239 -34.44 2.10 -12.84
C ARG A 239 -35.48 3.23 -12.89
N GLU A 240 -36.65 2.94 -13.47
CA GLU A 240 -37.73 3.91 -13.67
C GLU A 240 -38.63 4.10 -12.45
N SER A 241 -38.55 3.22 -11.44
CA SER A 241 -39.39 3.27 -10.25
C SER A 241 -38.94 4.25 -9.16
N ASN A 242 -37.83 4.96 -9.35
CA ASN A 242 -37.21 5.81 -8.33
C ASN A 242 -36.98 7.24 -8.86
N LEU A 243 -38.06 7.93 -9.23
CA LEU A 243 -38.06 9.25 -9.87
C LEU A 243 -39.01 10.22 -9.16
N ASP A 244 -38.58 11.46 -8.96
CA ASP A 244 -39.41 12.59 -8.50
C ASP A 244 -39.66 13.55 -9.66
N VAL A 245 -40.89 14.03 -9.79
CA VAL A 245 -41.28 14.99 -10.82
C VAL A 245 -41.75 16.29 -10.18
N GLY A 246 -41.02 17.38 -10.45
CA GLY A 246 -41.45 18.73 -10.14
C GLY A 246 -42.41 19.27 -11.20
N ALA A 247 -43.66 19.56 -10.83
CA ALA A 247 -44.72 20.03 -11.73
C ALA A 247 -45.00 21.54 -11.60
N ARG A 248 -43.96 22.33 -11.34
CA ARG A 248 -44.00 23.80 -11.14
C ARG A 248 -44.99 24.20 -10.04
N THR A 249 -45.61 25.38 -10.17
CA THR A 249 -46.56 25.93 -9.21
C THR A 249 -47.95 26.07 -9.81
N MET A 250 -48.95 26.01 -8.94
CA MET A 250 -50.34 26.28 -9.25
C MET A 250 -50.88 27.30 -8.25
N GLU A 251 -51.52 28.36 -8.72
CA GLU A 251 -52.11 29.37 -7.84
C GLU A 251 -53.58 29.07 -7.59
N ILE A 252 -53.97 28.93 -6.31
CA ILE A 252 -55.38 28.78 -5.89
C ILE A 252 -55.64 29.84 -4.82
N ASN A 253 -56.65 30.70 -5.03
CA ASN A 253 -57.04 31.76 -4.09
C ASN A 253 -55.90 32.72 -3.69
N ARG A 254 -55.05 33.14 -4.64
CA ARG A 254 -53.87 33.99 -4.39
C ARG A 254 -52.81 33.36 -3.48
N VAL A 255 -52.82 32.03 -3.36
CA VAL A 255 -51.78 31.24 -2.71
C VAL A 255 -51.12 30.37 -3.76
N GLU A 256 -49.79 30.44 -3.85
CA GLU A 256 -49.00 29.61 -4.73
C GLU A 256 -48.75 28.25 -4.08
N TYR A 257 -49.19 27.18 -4.74
CA TYR A 257 -48.95 25.79 -4.34
C TYR A 257 -47.87 25.19 -5.20
N LEU A 258 -46.83 24.63 -4.58
CA LEU A 258 -45.80 23.85 -5.25
C LEU A 258 -46.35 22.46 -5.56
N VAL A 259 -46.38 22.07 -6.83
CA VAL A 259 -46.87 20.75 -7.25
C VAL A 259 -45.66 19.82 -7.41
N ARG A 260 -45.66 18.73 -6.65
CA ARG A 260 -44.58 17.72 -6.62
C ARG A 260 -45.18 16.32 -6.66
N GLY A 261 -44.65 15.45 -7.51
CA GLY A 261 -44.99 14.03 -7.56
C GLY A 261 -43.88 13.19 -6.95
N VAL A 262 -44.10 12.67 -5.75
CA VAL A 262 -43.11 11.87 -5.01
C VAL A 262 -43.20 10.41 -5.46
N GLY A 263 -42.06 9.82 -5.83
CA GLY A 263 -41.93 8.42 -6.26
C GLY A 263 -40.57 7.82 -5.87
N PHE A 264 -40.04 8.19 -4.71
CA PHE A 264 -38.83 7.57 -4.17
C PHE A 264 -39.15 6.23 -3.52
N LEU A 265 -38.21 5.30 -3.59
CA LEU A 265 -38.24 4.05 -2.82
C LEU A 265 -37.76 4.35 -1.39
N GLU A 266 -38.62 4.14 -0.39
CA GLU A 266 -38.29 4.39 1.03
C GLU A 266 -37.93 3.11 1.78
N ASP A 267 -38.53 1.98 1.41
CA ASP A 267 -38.28 0.69 2.05
C ASP A 267 -38.22 -0.49 1.07
N LEU A 268 -37.99 -1.69 1.62
CA LEU A 268 -37.95 -2.94 0.84
C LEU A 268 -39.30 -3.31 0.22
N GLU A 269 -40.41 -2.94 0.85
CA GLU A 269 -41.75 -3.26 0.40
C GLU A 269 -42.08 -2.45 -0.86
N ASP A 270 -41.75 -1.16 -0.89
CA ASP A 270 -41.87 -0.32 -2.07
C ASP A 270 -41.16 -0.93 -3.28
N LEU A 271 -39.93 -1.41 -3.08
CA LEU A 271 -39.15 -2.06 -4.13
C LEU A 271 -39.77 -3.39 -4.57
N ALA A 272 -40.29 -4.19 -3.63
CA ALA A 272 -40.97 -5.45 -3.94
C ALA A 272 -42.26 -5.26 -4.75
N GLN A 273 -42.98 -4.15 -4.52
CA GLN A 273 -44.24 -3.83 -5.18
C GLN A 273 -44.07 -3.20 -6.57
N VAL A 274 -42.83 -2.90 -7.01
CA VAL A 274 -42.54 -2.33 -8.35
C VAL A 274 -43.13 -3.21 -9.44
N VAL A 275 -43.90 -2.60 -10.34
CA VAL A 275 -44.55 -3.30 -11.46
C VAL A 275 -43.56 -3.45 -12.60
N VAL A 276 -43.26 -4.69 -12.97
CA VAL A 276 -42.33 -5.01 -14.07
C VAL A 276 -43.07 -5.09 -15.41
N ALA A 277 -44.23 -5.73 -15.41
CA ALA A 277 -45.07 -5.86 -16.59
C ALA A 277 -46.55 -5.95 -16.18
N SER A 278 -47.46 -5.78 -17.16
CA SER A 278 -48.88 -6.07 -16.96
C SER A 278 -49.39 -6.98 -18.08
N ARG A 279 -50.21 -7.96 -17.72
CA ARG A 279 -50.89 -8.90 -18.63
C ARG A 279 -52.36 -8.98 -18.22
N ASP A 280 -53.28 -8.74 -19.14
CA ASP A 280 -54.73 -8.78 -18.88
C ASP A 280 -55.17 -7.97 -17.65
N HIS A 281 -54.61 -6.76 -17.49
CA HIS A 281 -54.82 -5.88 -16.33
C HIS A 281 -54.35 -6.43 -14.98
N THR A 282 -53.65 -7.56 -14.95
CA THR A 282 -52.96 -8.09 -13.77
C THR A 282 -51.51 -7.61 -13.79
N PRO A 283 -51.06 -6.85 -12.78
CA PRO A 283 -49.66 -6.45 -12.68
C PRO A 283 -48.79 -7.63 -12.24
N ILE A 284 -47.64 -7.79 -12.86
CA ILE A 284 -46.55 -8.67 -12.43
C ILE A 284 -45.57 -7.79 -11.67
N ARG A 285 -45.39 -8.08 -10.38
CA ARG A 285 -44.56 -7.31 -9.46
C ARG A 285 -43.15 -7.88 -9.41
N LEU A 286 -42.24 -7.11 -8.84
CA LEU A 286 -40.86 -7.56 -8.64
C LEU A 286 -40.81 -8.77 -7.70
N SER A 287 -41.65 -8.80 -6.66
CA SER A 287 -41.82 -9.94 -5.75
C SER A 287 -42.21 -11.25 -6.44
N ASP A 288 -42.84 -11.18 -7.62
CA ASP A 288 -43.30 -12.37 -8.35
C ASP A 288 -42.16 -13.02 -9.15
N VAL A 289 -41.07 -12.28 -9.42
CA VAL A 289 -39.95 -12.73 -10.27
C VAL A 289 -38.57 -12.64 -9.58
N ALA A 290 -38.49 -12.07 -8.38
CA ALA A 290 -37.24 -11.84 -7.66
C ALA A 290 -37.42 -11.84 -6.14
N HIS A 291 -36.35 -12.21 -5.43
CA HIS A 291 -36.23 -12.03 -3.98
C HIS A 291 -35.53 -10.70 -3.68
N VAL A 292 -36.28 -9.78 -3.07
CA VAL A 292 -35.79 -8.46 -2.67
C VAL A 292 -35.40 -8.49 -1.19
N HIS A 293 -34.15 -8.12 -0.88
CA HIS A 293 -33.65 -8.07 0.49
C HIS A 293 -32.52 -7.05 0.63
N LEU A 294 -32.19 -6.69 1.87
CA LEU A 294 -30.99 -5.93 2.19
C LEU A 294 -29.80 -6.87 2.33
N GLY A 295 -28.69 -6.50 1.72
CA GLY A 295 -27.44 -7.24 1.81
C GLY A 295 -26.21 -6.34 1.75
N PRO A 296 -25.01 -6.90 1.97
CA PRO A 296 -23.78 -6.14 1.92
C PRO A 296 -23.34 -5.93 0.46
N ALA A 297 -22.90 -4.70 0.14
CA ALA A 297 -22.21 -4.42 -1.11
C ALA A 297 -20.84 -5.13 -1.15
N PRO A 298 -20.36 -5.54 -2.34
CA PRO A 298 -19.03 -6.12 -2.47
C PRO A 298 -17.96 -5.07 -2.14
N ARG A 299 -17.07 -5.41 -1.21
CA ARG A 299 -15.95 -4.55 -0.80
C ARG A 299 -14.60 -5.14 -1.22
N ARG A 300 -13.61 -4.26 -1.35
CA ARG A 300 -12.22 -4.61 -1.73
C ARG A 300 -11.19 -4.12 -0.71
N GLY A 301 -11.63 -3.82 0.49
CA GLY A 301 -10.78 -3.60 1.64
C GLY A 301 -11.55 -3.72 2.94
N GLY A 302 -10.82 -3.91 4.03
CA GLY A 302 -11.38 -3.98 5.37
C GLY A 302 -10.34 -3.85 6.46
N LEU A 303 -10.83 -3.68 7.69
CA LEU A 303 -10.01 -3.66 8.91
C LEU A 303 -10.26 -4.91 9.75
N ASP A 304 -9.21 -5.35 10.40
CA ASP A 304 -9.18 -6.38 11.44
C ASP A 304 -8.44 -5.81 12.65
N ASP A 305 -8.97 -6.02 13.86
CA ASP A 305 -8.38 -5.59 15.12
C ASP A 305 -8.23 -6.83 16.01
N ALA A 306 -6.98 -7.27 16.19
CA ALA A 306 -6.62 -8.47 16.95
C ALA A 306 -7.44 -9.74 16.60
N GLY A 307 -7.81 -9.93 15.34
CA GLY A 307 -8.59 -11.06 14.85
C GLY A 307 -10.10 -10.80 14.69
N ALA A 308 -10.57 -9.60 15.02
CA ALA A 308 -11.98 -9.22 14.91
C ALA A 308 -12.20 -8.19 13.78
N GLU A 309 -13.22 -8.41 12.96
CA GLU A 309 -13.55 -7.50 11.87
C GLU A 309 -14.14 -6.18 12.40
N VAL A 310 -13.54 -5.05 12.05
CA VAL A 310 -13.95 -3.72 12.52
C VAL A 310 -14.19 -2.73 11.38
N VAL A 311 -14.82 -1.60 11.73
CA VAL A 311 -15.06 -0.47 10.84
C VAL A 311 -14.28 0.72 11.37
N GLY A 312 -13.73 1.54 10.49
CA GLY A 312 -12.98 2.70 10.90
C GLY A 312 -12.80 3.73 9.80
N GLY A 313 -11.88 4.64 10.04
CA GLY A 313 -11.51 5.66 9.07
C GLY A 313 -10.12 6.21 9.30
N VAL A 314 -9.66 6.95 8.30
CA VAL A 314 -8.42 7.71 8.34
C VAL A 314 -8.73 9.19 8.09
N VAL A 315 -8.14 10.05 8.91
CA VAL A 315 -8.15 11.50 8.72
C VAL A 315 -6.85 11.91 8.06
N VAL A 316 -6.99 12.63 6.95
CA VAL A 316 -5.89 13.12 6.15
C VAL A 316 -5.75 14.63 6.33
N ALA A 317 -4.62 15.08 6.86
CA ALA A 317 -4.26 16.50 6.95
C ALA A 317 -3.91 17.06 5.55
N ARG A 318 -4.32 18.30 5.30
CA ARG A 318 -3.99 19.02 4.07
C ARG A 318 -2.49 19.31 3.98
N TYR A 319 -1.99 19.41 2.74
CA TYR A 319 -0.61 19.75 2.46
C TYR A 319 -0.17 21.06 3.17
N ARG A 320 0.96 20.99 3.91
CA ARG A 320 1.56 22.07 4.73
C ARG A 320 0.74 22.57 5.94
N GLU A 321 -0.35 21.89 6.31
CA GLU A 321 -0.97 22.15 7.61
C GLU A 321 -0.14 21.52 8.74
N ASN A 322 -0.22 22.12 9.92
CA ASN A 322 0.44 21.58 11.12
C ASN A 322 -0.31 20.30 11.59
N PRO A 323 0.32 19.11 11.53
CA PRO A 323 -0.33 17.85 11.91
C PRO A 323 -0.83 17.85 13.34
N LEU A 324 -0.06 18.40 14.28
CA LEU A 324 -0.42 18.43 15.70
C LEU A 324 -1.69 19.24 15.93
N ALA A 325 -1.77 20.43 15.33
CA ALA A 325 -2.94 21.30 15.46
C ALA A 325 -4.20 20.67 14.84
N VAL A 326 -4.06 19.98 13.70
CA VAL A 326 -5.18 19.26 13.07
C VAL A 326 -5.66 18.12 13.95
N ILE A 327 -4.75 17.33 14.53
CA ILE A 327 -5.10 16.22 15.42
C ILE A 327 -5.80 16.73 16.70
N GLU A 328 -5.30 17.80 17.31
CA GLU A 328 -5.95 18.42 18.48
C GLU A 328 -7.37 18.90 18.15
N ALA A 329 -7.56 19.52 16.99
CA ALA A 329 -8.88 19.96 16.52
C ALA A 329 -9.81 18.77 16.22
N VAL A 330 -9.28 17.67 15.66
CA VAL A 330 -10.02 16.42 15.44
C VAL A 330 -10.43 15.79 16.77
N ASN A 331 -9.52 15.69 17.75
CA ASN A 331 -9.82 15.15 19.08
C ASN A 331 -10.88 16.01 19.81
N ALA A 332 -10.79 17.34 19.73
CA ALA A 332 -11.82 18.23 20.25
C ALA A 332 -13.16 17.99 19.57
N ARG A 333 -13.18 17.81 18.25
CA ARG A 333 -14.39 17.52 17.49
C ARG A 333 -14.99 16.15 17.84
N ILE A 334 -14.17 15.14 18.08
CA ILE A 334 -14.61 13.81 18.55
C ILE A 334 -15.26 13.93 19.93
N ALA A 335 -14.68 14.70 20.85
CA ALA A 335 -15.25 14.92 22.17
C ALA A 335 -16.61 15.63 22.12
N GLU A 336 -16.78 16.60 21.21
CA GLU A 336 -18.07 17.25 20.94
C GLU A 336 -19.10 16.28 20.31
N LEU A 337 -18.63 15.36 19.46
CA LEU A 337 -19.47 14.39 18.77
C LEU A 337 -19.92 13.24 19.69
N ALA A 338 -19.10 12.85 20.65
CA ALA A 338 -19.29 11.65 21.48
C ALA A 338 -20.70 11.52 22.11
N PRO A 339 -21.33 12.60 22.66
CA PRO A 339 -22.69 12.51 23.20
C PRO A 339 -23.79 12.31 22.15
N SER A 340 -23.52 12.66 20.89
CA SER A 340 -24.47 12.54 19.77
C SER A 340 -24.39 11.19 19.05
N LEU A 341 -23.37 10.38 19.36
CA LEU A 341 -23.24 9.05 18.76
C LEU A 341 -24.32 8.10 19.30
N PRO A 342 -24.84 7.19 18.45
CA PRO A 342 -25.89 6.26 18.86
C PRO A 342 -25.50 5.38 20.05
N SER A 343 -26.46 5.11 20.93
CA SER A 343 -26.33 4.16 22.03
C SER A 343 -27.55 3.24 22.12
N ARG A 344 -27.35 1.98 22.49
CA ARG A 344 -28.40 0.98 22.72
C ARG A 344 -28.21 0.31 24.07
N THR A 345 -29.31 -0.10 24.70
CA THR A 345 -29.25 -0.95 25.90
C THR A 345 -29.40 -2.40 25.47
N LEU A 346 -28.41 -3.23 25.83
CA LEU A 346 -28.39 -4.66 25.56
C LEU A 346 -29.36 -5.42 26.48
N GLU A 347 -29.63 -6.69 26.17
CA GLU A 347 -30.55 -7.54 26.95
C GLU A 347 -30.13 -7.75 28.41
N ASP A 348 -28.83 -7.62 28.69
CA ASP A 348 -28.22 -7.71 30.03
C ASP A 348 -28.30 -6.39 30.83
N GLY A 349 -28.83 -5.32 30.24
CA GLY A 349 -28.92 -3.99 30.84
C GLY A 349 -27.69 -3.10 30.60
N THR A 350 -26.65 -3.61 29.95
CA THR A 350 -25.44 -2.85 29.63
C THR A 350 -25.74 -1.82 28.53
N VAL A 351 -25.27 -0.59 28.70
CA VAL A 351 -25.41 0.46 27.68
C VAL A 351 -24.22 0.37 26.72
N SER A 352 -24.49 0.09 25.45
CA SER A 352 -23.51 0.00 24.36
C SER A 352 -23.54 1.29 23.53
N ARG A 353 -22.51 2.12 23.65
CA ARG A 353 -22.37 3.40 22.92
C ARG A 353 -21.26 3.30 21.87
N VAL A 354 -21.56 3.74 20.65
CA VAL A 354 -20.54 3.84 19.60
C VAL A 354 -19.53 4.94 19.95
N THR A 355 -18.25 4.60 19.92
CA THR A 355 -17.13 5.46 20.31
C THR A 355 -16.05 5.41 19.22
N VAL A 356 -15.46 6.56 18.92
CA VAL A 356 -14.31 6.68 18.01
C VAL A 356 -13.04 6.42 18.82
N VAL A 357 -12.28 5.38 18.45
CA VAL A 357 -11.08 4.98 19.19
C VAL A 357 -9.86 5.03 18.26
N PRO A 358 -8.87 5.88 18.53
CA PRO A 358 -7.65 5.89 17.73
C PRO A 358 -6.84 4.62 17.98
N PHE A 359 -6.25 4.06 16.91
CA PHE A 359 -5.22 3.02 17.02
C PHE A 359 -3.86 3.50 16.50
N TYR A 360 -3.83 4.58 15.74
CA TYR A 360 -2.59 5.24 15.36
C TYR A 360 -2.82 6.75 15.27
N GLU A 361 -2.08 7.49 16.08
CA GLU A 361 -2.15 8.94 16.20
C GLU A 361 -0.74 9.54 16.24
N ARG A 362 -0.42 10.44 15.30
CA ARG A 362 0.93 11.02 15.20
C ARG A 362 1.27 11.98 16.35
N SER A 363 0.28 12.52 17.06
CA SER A 363 0.51 13.47 18.15
C SER A 363 1.39 12.88 19.26
N GLN A 364 1.27 11.58 19.54
CA GLN A 364 2.08 10.89 20.56
C GLN A 364 3.57 11.00 20.23
N LEU A 365 3.94 10.62 19.00
CA LEU A 365 5.32 10.73 18.50
C LEU A 365 5.81 12.18 18.51
N VAL A 366 4.96 13.14 18.14
CA VAL A 366 5.31 14.57 18.15
C VAL A 366 5.61 15.04 19.58
N HIS A 367 4.78 14.70 20.57
CA HIS A 367 5.02 15.06 21.97
C HIS A 367 6.28 14.42 22.54
N GLU A 368 6.48 13.11 22.31
CA GLU A 368 7.70 12.40 22.73
C GLU A 368 8.97 13.02 22.12
N THR A 369 8.86 13.42 20.86
CA THR A 369 9.92 14.14 20.14
C THR A 369 10.22 15.50 20.77
N ILE A 370 9.18 16.32 21.02
CA ILE A 370 9.34 17.64 21.66
C ILE A 370 9.95 17.49 23.04
N ASP A 371 9.49 16.53 23.83
CA ASP A 371 9.98 16.31 25.20
C ASP A 371 11.42 15.81 25.21
N THR A 372 11.77 14.89 24.30
CA THR A 372 13.15 14.42 24.12
C THR A 372 14.08 15.58 23.75
N LEU A 373 13.66 16.42 22.80
CA LEU A 373 14.45 17.56 22.34
C LEU A 373 14.54 18.67 23.40
N SER A 374 13.44 18.97 24.08
CA SER A 374 13.39 19.94 25.19
C SER A 374 14.32 19.52 26.32
N THR A 375 14.27 18.23 26.69
CA THR A 375 15.12 17.65 27.72
C THR A 375 16.59 17.65 27.30
N ALA A 376 16.90 17.27 26.07
CA ALA A 376 18.27 17.30 25.53
C ALA A 376 18.85 18.71 25.50
N LEU A 377 18.10 19.69 24.97
CA LEU A 377 18.52 21.10 24.96
C LEU A 377 18.73 21.64 26.39
N PHE A 378 17.85 21.28 27.33
CA PHE A 378 18.00 21.63 28.73
C PHE A 378 19.28 21.02 29.35
N HIS A 379 19.54 19.74 29.11
CA HIS A 379 20.76 19.06 29.56
C HIS A 379 22.02 19.69 28.97
N GLU A 380 22.03 19.99 27.67
CA GLU A 380 23.15 20.64 26.99
C GLU A 380 23.44 22.02 27.57
N ILE A 381 22.41 22.85 27.79
CA ILE A 381 22.57 24.16 28.44
C ILE A 381 23.15 23.96 29.84
N LEU A 382 22.60 23.05 30.64
CA LEU A 382 23.03 22.83 32.02
C LEU A 382 24.48 22.32 32.12
N ILE A 383 24.85 21.34 31.29
CA ILE A 383 26.21 20.81 31.18
C ILE A 383 27.17 21.93 30.74
N THR A 384 26.76 22.75 29.78
CA THR A 384 27.59 23.85 29.30
C THR A 384 27.78 24.92 30.39
N VAL A 385 26.73 25.28 31.13
CA VAL A 385 26.82 26.17 32.30
C VAL A 385 27.78 25.59 33.36
N LEU A 386 27.70 24.29 33.63
CA LEU A 386 28.60 23.60 34.57
C LEU A 386 30.08 23.73 34.14
N VAL A 387 30.36 23.44 32.86
CA VAL A 387 31.72 23.54 32.31
C VAL A 387 32.23 24.98 32.40
N VAL A 388 31.44 25.97 31.99
CA VAL A 388 31.79 27.40 32.07
C VAL A 388 32.05 27.85 33.51
N LEU A 389 31.27 27.35 34.47
CA LEU A 389 31.43 27.69 35.88
C LEU A 389 32.77 27.22 36.44
N VAL A 390 33.19 26.02 36.06
CA VAL A 390 34.45 25.45 36.55
C VAL A 390 35.65 26.04 35.83
N MET A 391 35.57 26.23 34.51
CA MET A 391 36.70 26.71 33.72
C MET A 391 37.11 28.14 34.09
N LEU A 392 36.16 29.07 34.23
CA LEU A 392 36.49 30.48 34.48
C LEU A 392 36.80 30.80 35.94
N ARG A 393 36.51 29.90 36.88
CA ARG A 393 36.72 30.09 38.33
C ARG A 393 36.21 31.45 38.84
N ASN A 394 35.19 32.03 38.19
CA ASN A 394 34.58 33.30 38.53
C ASN A 394 33.08 33.29 38.20
N MET A 395 32.26 33.23 39.25
CA MET A 395 30.79 33.16 39.15
C MET A 395 30.17 34.29 38.30
N ARG A 396 30.78 35.48 38.25
CA ARG A 396 30.21 36.62 37.51
C ARG A 396 30.38 36.46 36.01
N SER A 397 31.59 36.10 35.59
CA SER A 397 31.90 35.84 34.17
C SER A 397 31.07 34.67 33.66
N SER A 398 30.95 33.61 34.47
CA SER A 398 30.13 32.45 34.12
C SER A 398 28.66 32.81 33.94
N LEU A 399 28.06 33.60 34.84
CA LEU A 399 26.65 34.03 34.71
C LEU A 399 26.39 34.86 33.44
N VAL A 400 27.33 35.74 33.03
CA VAL A 400 27.19 36.54 31.81
C VAL A 400 27.19 35.65 30.57
N ILE A 401 28.09 34.68 30.51
CA ILE A 401 28.20 33.73 29.39
C ILE A 401 26.97 32.81 29.34
N SER A 402 26.57 32.27 30.49
CA SER A 402 25.39 31.41 30.62
C SER A 402 24.10 32.10 30.21
N ALA A 403 23.98 33.43 30.39
CA ALA A 403 22.80 34.17 29.96
C ALA A 403 22.67 34.27 28.42
N VAL A 404 23.79 34.22 27.67
CA VAL A 404 23.77 34.29 26.20
C VAL A 404 23.14 33.03 25.59
N LEU A 405 23.30 31.87 26.25
CA LEU A 405 22.82 30.58 25.74
C LEU A 405 21.29 30.54 25.54
N PRO A 406 20.44 30.73 26.57
CA PRO A 406 18.99 30.76 26.38
C PRO A 406 18.54 31.88 25.44
N LEU A 407 19.18 33.06 25.49
CA LEU A 407 18.85 34.18 24.61
C LEU A 407 19.12 33.86 23.13
N GLY A 408 20.20 33.13 22.84
CA GLY A 408 20.54 32.68 21.49
C GLY A 408 19.52 31.69 20.94
N VAL A 409 19.07 30.74 21.77
CA VAL A 409 18.02 29.78 21.42
C VAL A 409 16.68 30.50 21.16
N LEU A 410 16.27 31.42 22.04
CA LEU A 410 15.05 32.21 21.83
C LEU A 410 15.10 33.03 20.54
N LEU A 411 16.25 33.62 20.21
CA LEU A 411 16.42 34.36 18.95
C LEU A 411 16.33 33.43 17.73
N ALA A 412 16.89 32.23 17.81
CA ALA A 412 16.76 31.23 16.76
C ALA A 412 15.28 30.84 16.53
N LEU A 413 14.50 30.63 17.59
CA LEU A 413 13.07 30.32 17.50
C LEU A 413 12.26 31.47 16.87
N VAL A 414 12.58 32.72 17.22
CA VAL A 414 11.97 33.90 16.56
C VAL A 414 12.31 33.92 15.07
N ALA A 415 13.57 33.65 14.70
CA ALA A 415 13.99 33.59 13.31
C ALA A 415 13.29 32.46 12.54
N MET A 416 13.10 31.29 13.15
CA MET A 416 12.33 30.17 12.57
C MET A 416 10.89 30.59 12.28
N LYS A 417 10.22 31.25 13.23
CA LYS A 417 8.85 31.76 13.02
C LYS A 417 8.75 32.74 11.85
N LEU A 418 9.72 33.66 11.74
CA LEU A 418 9.75 34.66 10.67
C LEU A 418 10.06 34.07 9.28
N THR A 419 10.75 32.94 9.23
CA THR A 419 11.18 32.29 7.98
C THR A 419 10.29 31.11 7.58
N GLY A 420 9.37 30.69 8.45
CA GLY A 420 8.48 29.54 8.21
C GLY A 420 9.19 28.19 8.28
N VAL A 421 10.26 28.07 9.09
CA VAL A 421 10.95 26.79 9.32
C VAL A 421 10.31 26.10 10.52
N ASP A 422 9.77 24.90 10.30
CA ASP A 422 9.11 24.11 11.34
C ASP A 422 10.11 23.60 12.40
N ALA A 423 9.62 23.43 13.63
CA ALA A 423 10.35 22.81 14.71
C ALA A 423 10.19 21.28 14.63
N ASN A 424 11.25 20.60 14.22
CA ASN A 424 11.34 19.14 14.16
C ASN A 424 12.71 18.67 14.70
N ILE A 425 12.93 17.35 14.78
CA ILE A 425 14.20 16.77 15.29
C ILE A 425 15.42 17.37 14.60
N MET A 426 15.37 17.50 13.27
CA MET A 426 16.49 18.01 12.48
C MET A 426 16.75 19.50 12.74
N ALA A 427 15.68 20.29 12.78
CA ALA A 427 15.76 21.72 13.08
C ALA A 427 16.29 21.99 14.50
N LEU A 428 15.77 21.30 15.51
CA LEU A 428 16.21 21.47 16.91
C LEU A 428 17.62 20.90 17.13
N GLY A 429 18.00 19.83 16.43
CA GLY A 429 19.37 19.32 16.40
C GLY A 429 20.38 20.35 15.87
N GLY A 430 19.98 21.21 14.93
CA GLY A 430 20.80 22.34 14.48
C GLY A 430 21.09 23.36 15.58
N ILE A 431 20.10 23.62 16.46
CA ILE A 431 20.28 24.47 17.65
C ILE A 431 21.21 23.80 18.66
N ALA A 432 21.01 22.51 18.92
CA ALA A 432 21.85 21.72 19.82
C ALA A 432 23.33 21.76 19.41
N ILE A 433 23.62 21.50 18.13
CA ILE A 433 24.98 21.61 17.55
C ILE A 433 25.55 23.02 17.72
N ALA A 434 24.71 24.06 17.63
CA ALA A 434 25.15 25.44 17.78
C ALA A 434 25.55 25.78 19.24
N ILE A 435 24.88 25.24 20.26
CA ILE A 435 25.10 25.58 21.69
C ILE A 435 26.58 25.48 22.09
N GLY A 436 27.25 24.40 21.68
CA GLY A 436 28.67 24.21 21.96
C GLY A 436 29.53 25.36 21.42
N THR A 437 29.27 25.78 20.18
CA THR A 437 30.03 26.86 19.52
C THR A 437 29.57 28.28 19.93
N MET A 438 28.33 28.44 20.40
CA MET A 438 27.80 29.74 20.88
C MET A 438 28.54 30.21 22.13
N VAL A 439 28.90 29.29 23.03
CA VAL A 439 29.60 29.61 24.28
C VAL A 439 31.03 30.08 24.07
N ASP A 440 31.72 29.53 23.08
CA ASP A 440 33.13 29.89 22.79
C ASP A 440 33.29 31.40 22.58
N MET A 441 32.36 32.03 21.87
CA MET A 441 32.36 33.48 21.65
C MET A 441 32.22 34.24 22.97
N GLY A 442 31.29 33.79 23.83
CA GLY A 442 31.08 34.37 25.15
C GLY A 442 32.31 34.23 26.04
N ILE A 443 32.96 33.07 26.07
CA ILE A 443 34.19 32.83 26.83
C ILE A 443 35.30 33.76 26.34
N VAL A 444 35.56 33.80 25.03
CA VAL A 444 36.65 34.58 24.45
C VAL A 444 36.49 36.08 24.72
N LEU A 445 35.29 36.65 24.53
CA LEU A 445 35.07 38.08 24.85
C LEU A 445 35.17 38.36 26.35
N THR A 446 34.54 37.52 27.18
CA THR A 446 34.49 37.76 28.63
C THR A 446 35.87 37.62 29.27
N GLU A 447 36.68 36.67 28.80
CA GLU A 447 38.07 36.50 29.24
C GLU A 447 38.93 37.70 28.83
N ASN A 448 38.85 38.18 27.58
CA ASN A 448 39.62 39.35 27.15
C ASN A 448 39.22 40.62 27.91
N ILE A 449 37.91 40.82 28.11
CA ILE A 449 37.37 41.91 28.94
C ILE A 449 37.88 41.79 30.38
N GLY A 450 37.87 40.59 30.96
CA GLY A 450 38.39 40.32 32.30
C GLY A 450 39.87 40.69 32.44
N GLN A 451 40.72 40.24 31.51
CA GLN A 451 42.15 40.53 31.51
C GLN A 451 42.46 42.03 31.40
N HIS A 452 41.73 42.75 30.53
CA HIS A 452 41.88 44.21 30.39
C HIS A 452 41.42 44.96 31.64
N LEU A 453 40.34 44.52 32.27
CA LEU A 453 39.84 45.11 33.52
C LEU A 453 40.80 44.86 34.70
N ASP A 454 41.46 43.71 34.75
CA ASP A 454 42.46 43.38 35.78
C ASP A 454 43.79 44.13 35.58
N ALA A 455 44.14 44.45 34.33
CA ALA A 455 45.33 45.24 33.99
C ALA A 455 45.13 46.77 34.15
N ALA A 456 43.88 47.23 34.26
CA ALA A 456 43.56 48.65 34.32
C ALA A 456 43.92 49.33 35.66
N PRO A 457 44.28 50.63 35.66
CA PRO A 457 44.53 51.38 36.89
C PRO A 457 43.30 51.44 37.80
N ALA A 458 43.50 51.31 39.12
CA ALA A 458 42.42 51.37 40.10
C ALA A 458 41.65 52.71 40.02
N GLY A 459 40.37 52.65 39.65
CA GLY A 459 39.47 53.81 39.52
C GLY A 459 39.26 54.35 38.11
N ALA A 460 39.85 53.76 37.08
CA ALA A 460 39.60 54.12 35.68
C ALA A 460 38.13 53.85 35.27
N ASP A 461 37.62 54.63 34.31
CA ASP A 461 36.28 54.40 33.75
C ASP A 461 36.26 53.08 32.97
N ARG A 462 35.42 52.15 33.42
CA ARG A 462 35.35 50.79 32.90
C ARG A 462 34.59 50.70 31.57
N GLY A 463 33.79 51.71 31.22
CA GLY A 463 33.01 51.70 29.97
C GLY A 463 33.93 51.63 28.73
N PRO A 464 34.83 52.61 28.55
CA PRO A 464 35.79 52.63 27.45
C PRO A 464 36.69 51.39 27.41
N ILE A 465 37.13 50.90 28.58
CA ILE A 465 38.01 49.72 28.68
C ILE A 465 37.29 48.45 28.19
N VAL A 466 36.02 48.26 28.57
CA VAL A 466 35.22 47.13 28.09
C VAL A 466 34.99 47.22 26.57
N ALA A 467 34.76 48.43 26.05
CA ALA A 467 34.56 48.64 24.62
C ALA A 467 35.86 48.37 23.81
N GLU A 468 37.01 48.81 24.30
CA GLU A 468 38.32 48.55 23.69
C GLU A 468 38.65 47.04 23.70
N ALA A 469 38.47 46.38 24.84
CA ALA A 469 38.72 44.95 24.98
C ALA A 469 37.79 44.09 24.10
N ALA A 470 36.52 44.49 23.97
CA ALA A 470 35.59 43.81 23.07
C ALA A 470 35.94 44.06 21.59
N ALA A 471 36.36 45.29 21.24
CA ALA A 471 36.70 45.65 19.87
C ALA A 471 37.98 44.98 19.35
N GLU A 472 38.93 44.66 20.23
CA GLU A 472 40.14 43.93 19.89
C GLU A 472 39.83 42.53 19.31
N VAL A 473 38.88 41.83 19.92
CA VAL A 473 38.59 40.42 19.62
C VAL A 473 37.38 40.25 18.70
N ALA A 474 36.52 41.27 18.57
CA ALA A 474 35.36 41.24 17.70
C ALA A 474 35.64 40.78 16.24
N PRO A 475 36.72 41.24 15.56
CA PRO A 475 37.03 40.77 14.20
C PRO A 475 37.37 39.27 14.13
N ALA A 476 38.07 38.75 15.15
CA ALA A 476 38.45 37.34 15.21
C ALA A 476 37.21 36.45 15.46
N VAL A 477 36.34 36.87 16.38
CA VAL A 477 35.09 36.17 16.70
C VAL A 477 34.13 36.20 15.51
N LEU A 478 33.98 37.33 14.84
CA LEU A 478 33.21 37.44 13.60
C LEU A 478 33.74 36.48 12.52
N THR A 479 35.06 36.48 12.29
CA THR A 479 35.68 35.65 11.23
C THR A 479 35.56 34.16 11.54
N SER A 480 35.79 33.76 12.79
CA SER A 480 35.63 32.37 13.25
C SER A 480 34.18 31.91 13.10
N THR A 481 33.23 32.73 13.54
CA THR A 481 31.79 32.42 13.42
C THR A 481 31.34 32.31 11.98
N LEU A 482 31.76 33.26 11.13
CA LEU A 482 31.40 33.25 9.72
C LEU A 482 31.98 32.01 9.02
N THR A 483 33.18 31.58 9.39
CA THR A 483 33.77 30.33 8.86
C THR A 483 32.92 29.11 9.24
N THR A 484 32.41 29.07 10.47
CA THR A 484 31.51 28.00 10.96
C THR A 484 30.12 28.03 10.31
N VAL A 485 29.64 29.20 9.90
CA VAL A 485 28.40 29.34 9.12
C VAL A 485 28.63 28.93 7.66
N VAL A 486 29.69 29.43 7.03
CA VAL A 486 30.05 29.14 5.63
C VAL A 486 30.38 27.65 5.44
N SER A 487 30.95 26.97 6.44
CA SER A 487 31.23 25.52 6.32
C SER A 487 29.97 24.66 6.18
N PHE A 488 28.79 25.18 6.51
CA PHE A 488 27.50 24.50 6.31
C PHE A 488 26.80 24.91 5.01
N LEU A 489 27.35 25.87 4.25
CA LEU A 489 26.80 26.28 2.97
C LEU A 489 26.63 25.11 1.96
N PRO A 490 27.53 24.09 1.91
CA PRO A 490 27.33 22.93 1.03
C PRO A 490 26.03 22.15 1.28
N VAL A 491 25.45 22.21 2.48
CA VAL A 491 24.17 21.52 2.80
C VAL A 491 23.02 22.08 1.97
N PHE A 492 23.03 23.37 1.65
CA PHE A 492 22.04 23.99 0.76
C PHE A 492 22.20 23.58 -0.71
N GLY A 493 23.28 22.87 -1.06
CA GLY A 493 23.47 22.25 -2.37
C GLY A 493 22.83 20.87 -2.51
N LEU A 494 22.28 20.31 -1.44
CA LEU A 494 21.49 19.07 -1.49
C LEU A 494 20.20 19.30 -2.29
N THR A 495 19.71 18.26 -2.95
CA THR A 495 18.46 18.27 -3.73
C THR A 495 17.43 17.32 -3.13
N ALA A 496 16.18 17.34 -3.62
CA ALA A 496 15.14 16.36 -3.29
C ALA A 496 14.86 16.19 -1.78
N ALA A 497 14.76 14.93 -1.32
CA ALA A 497 14.37 14.61 0.05
C ALA A 497 15.49 14.90 1.06
N GLU A 498 16.74 14.74 0.67
CA GLU A 498 17.91 15.07 1.49
C GLU A 498 17.92 16.56 1.81
N ALA A 499 17.59 17.41 0.83
CA ALA A 499 17.42 18.84 1.05
C ALA A 499 16.34 19.12 2.09
N ARG A 500 15.14 18.54 1.93
CA ARG A 500 14.01 18.77 2.85
C ARG A 500 14.31 18.33 4.28
N LEU A 501 15.14 17.30 4.45
CA LEU A 501 15.54 16.80 5.76
C LEU A 501 16.63 17.65 6.44
N PHE A 502 17.68 18.04 5.71
CA PHE A 502 18.87 18.68 6.30
C PHE A 502 18.93 20.21 6.15
N VAL A 503 18.18 20.81 5.22
CA VAL A 503 18.11 22.27 5.07
C VAL A 503 17.55 22.95 6.34
N PRO A 504 16.48 22.45 6.99
CA PRO A 504 16.03 23.01 8.27
C PRO A 504 17.13 23.02 9.34
N LEU A 505 17.91 21.93 9.45
CA LEU A 505 19.05 21.83 10.37
C LEU A 505 20.11 22.92 10.10
N ALA A 506 20.42 23.17 8.82
CA ALA A 506 21.40 24.18 8.44
C ALA A 506 20.90 25.61 8.73
N PHE A 507 19.61 25.87 8.50
CA PHE A 507 18.97 27.15 8.84
C PHE A 507 19.01 27.43 10.33
N THR A 508 18.52 26.51 11.16
CA THR A 508 18.44 26.73 12.61
C THR A 508 19.81 26.89 13.25
N LYS A 509 20.79 26.09 12.85
CA LYS A 509 22.18 26.26 13.27
C LYS A 509 22.71 27.65 12.89
N THR A 510 22.44 28.09 11.66
CA THR A 510 22.86 29.42 11.19
C THR A 510 22.17 30.53 11.97
N PHE A 511 20.86 30.43 12.22
CA PHE A 511 20.12 31.40 13.03
C PHE A 511 20.62 31.47 14.46
N ALA A 512 20.89 30.33 15.09
CA ALA A 512 21.48 30.26 16.42
C ALA A 512 22.87 30.90 16.46
N MET A 513 23.74 30.61 15.48
CA MET A 513 25.09 31.17 15.43
C MET A 513 25.12 32.68 15.15
N VAL A 514 24.30 33.15 14.21
CA VAL A 514 24.15 34.59 13.94
C VAL A 514 23.52 35.29 15.15
N GLY A 515 22.51 34.69 15.76
CA GLY A 515 21.88 35.17 16.99
C GLY A 515 22.88 35.32 18.13
N ALA A 516 23.65 34.26 18.41
CA ALA A 516 24.68 34.29 19.43
C ALA A 516 25.80 35.28 19.12
N LEU A 517 26.19 35.45 17.86
CA LEU A 517 27.15 36.47 17.46
C LEU A 517 26.62 37.88 17.74
N LEU A 518 25.37 38.18 17.38
CA LEU A 518 24.74 39.47 17.66
C LEU A 518 24.65 39.72 19.17
N LEU A 519 24.26 38.70 19.94
CA LEU A 519 24.20 38.78 21.40
C LEU A 519 25.59 38.94 22.02
N ALA A 520 26.59 38.17 21.57
CA ALA A 520 27.95 38.22 22.06
C ALA A 520 28.64 39.55 21.75
N LEU A 521 28.39 40.16 20.59
CA LEU A 521 28.98 41.45 20.25
C LEU A 521 28.23 42.63 20.89
N PHE A 522 26.90 42.66 20.83
CA PHE A 522 26.14 43.86 21.22
C PHE A 522 25.57 43.81 22.64
N VAL A 523 25.23 42.63 23.15
CA VAL A 523 24.56 42.47 24.44
C VAL A 523 25.56 42.10 25.54
N LEU A 524 26.43 41.13 25.28
CA LEU A 524 27.37 40.61 26.28
C LEU A 524 28.33 41.68 26.84
N PRO A 525 28.93 42.62 26.09
CA PRO A 525 29.82 43.63 26.67
C PRO A 525 29.08 44.58 27.61
N ALA A 526 27.83 44.94 27.30
CA ALA A 526 27.00 45.75 28.19
C ALA A 526 26.64 45.01 29.48
N PHE A 527 26.31 43.71 29.39
CA PHE A 527 26.10 42.84 30.54
C PHE A 527 27.38 42.64 31.36
N ALA A 528 28.52 42.44 30.71
CA ALA A 528 29.83 42.30 31.34
C ALA A 528 30.20 43.58 32.12
N HIS A 529 30.02 44.75 31.50
CA HIS A 529 30.23 46.04 32.17
C HIS A 529 29.33 46.21 33.42
N PHE A 530 28.07 45.77 33.36
CA PHE A 530 27.16 45.80 34.52
C PHE A 530 27.56 44.76 35.60
N ALA A 531 27.88 43.53 35.20
CA ALA A 531 28.18 42.43 36.12
C ALA A 531 29.55 42.56 36.79
N MET A 532 30.54 43.09 36.08
CA MET A 532 31.95 43.21 36.50
C MET A 532 32.30 44.52 37.22
N ARG A 533 31.30 45.35 37.56
CA ARG A 533 31.51 46.61 38.30
C ARG A 533 32.09 46.35 39.71
N GLU A 534 33.12 47.12 40.12
CA GLU A 534 33.62 47.09 41.50
C GLU A 534 32.63 47.71 42.50
N ARG A 535 32.66 47.18 43.72
CA ARG A 535 31.88 47.71 44.84
C ARG A 535 32.52 48.99 45.38
N PRO A 536 31.73 50.01 45.76
CA PRO A 536 32.24 51.13 46.53
C PRO A 536 32.67 50.68 47.93
N GLY A 537 33.60 51.44 48.53
CA GLY A 537 34.26 51.11 49.79
C GLY A 537 33.34 50.94 51.01
N ARG A 538 33.93 50.36 52.06
CA ARG A 538 33.35 49.93 53.34
C ARG A 538 32.38 50.98 53.93
N ALA A 539 31.07 50.71 53.91
CA ALA A 539 30.08 51.50 54.62
C ALA A 539 29.42 50.66 55.73
N ARG A 540 29.43 51.16 56.98
CA ARG A 540 28.82 50.50 58.15
C ARG A 540 27.42 51.09 58.41
N GLY A 541 26.39 50.24 58.55
CA GLY A 541 25.03 50.59 59.00
C GLY A 541 23.89 49.90 58.24
N LEU A 542 22.71 49.72 58.86
CA LEU A 542 21.51 49.09 58.25
C LEU A 542 21.01 49.83 56.99
N GLY A 543 21.15 51.16 56.93
CA GLY A 543 20.82 51.95 55.73
C GLY A 543 21.78 51.75 54.54
N ALA A 544 22.92 51.08 54.74
CA ALA A 544 23.83 50.71 53.65
C ALA A 544 23.28 49.54 52.81
N LEU A 545 22.46 48.66 53.40
CA LEU A 545 21.82 47.51 52.74
C LEU A 545 20.68 47.89 51.77
N LEU A 546 20.11 49.08 51.91
CA LEU A 546 19.02 49.63 51.08
C LEU A 546 19.51 50.54 49.93
N ARG A 547 20.83 50.68 49.74
CA ARG A 547 21.37 51.51 48.64
C ARG A 547 21.14 50.85 47.29
N PHE A 548 20.91 51.66 46.26
CA PHE A 548 20.75 51.25 44.85
C PHE A 548 21.89 50.33 44.33
N VAL A 549 23.06 50.38 44.96
CA VAL A 549 24.23 49.54 44.67
C VAL A 549 24.01 48.05 45.00
N HIS A 550 23.11 47.73 45.94
CA HIS A 550 22.73 46.35 46.30
C HIS A 550 21.48 45.85 45.55
N LEU A 551 20.91 46.65 44.65
CA LEU A 551 19.71 46.28 43.88
C LEU A 551 19.92 44.99 43.07
N ARG A 552 21.13 44.76 42.55
CA ARG A 552 21.50 43.51 41.86
C ARG A 552 21.49 42.30 42.78
N ASP A 553 21.98 42.46 44.01
CA ASP A 553 22.09 41.36 44.97
C ASP A 553 20.69 41.03 45.54
N TRP A 554 19.81 42.03 45.68
CA TRP A 554 18.37 41.82 45.93
C TRP A 554 17.64 41.18 44.74
N ALA A 555 17.96 41.59 43.51
CA ALA A 555 17.42 40.97 42.31
C ALA A 555 17.81 39.48 42.19
N LEU A 556 19.02 39.10 42.63
CA LEU A 556 19.42 37.69 42.75
C LEU A 556 18.59 36.95 43.79
N ILE A 557 18.26 37.54 44.93
CA ILE A 557 17.39 36.91 45.94
C ILE A 557 15.95 36.74 45.40
N VAL A 558 15.42 37.73 44.70
CA VAL A 558 14.09 37.66 44.06
C VAL A 558 14.10 36.61 42.95
N LEU A 559 15.13 36.58 42.11
CA LEU A 559 15.31 35.55 41.08
C LEU A 559 15.43 34.16 41.71
N GLY A 560 16.13 34.02 42.83
CA GLY A 560 16.21 32.78 43.58
C GLY A 560 14.88 32.35 44.20
N ALA A 561 14.05 33.30 44.66
CA ALA A 561 12.69 33.01 45.13
C ALA A 561 11.75 32.56 43.99
N VAL A 562 11.89 33.15 42.81
CA VAL A 562 11.18 32.71 41.59
C VAL A 562 11.65 31.33 41.16
N LEU A 563 12.97 31.10 41.12
CA LEU A 563 13.53 29.79 40.80
C LEU A 563 13.18 28.73 41.85
N ALA A 564 13.02 29.09 43.12
CA ALA A 564 12.62 28.16 44.18
C ALA A 564 11.19 27.63 43.98
N ALA A 565 10.35 28.36 43.25
CA ALA A 565 9.02 27.88 42.88
C ALA A 565 9.07 26.78 41.81
N TRP A 566 10.16 26.69 41.03
CA TRP A 566 10.33 25.71 39.95
C TRP A 566 11.27 24.56 40.37
N HIS A 567 12.36 24.87 41.07
CA HIS A 567 13.34 23.90 41.57
C HIS A 567 13.91 24.37 42.92
N LEU A 568 13.37 23.81 44.00
CA LEU A 568 13.65 24.26 45.37
C LEU A 568 15.15 24.32 45.72
N PRO A 569 15.99 23.30 45.43
CA PRO A 569 17.44 23.34 45.66
C PRO A 569 18.15 24.48 44.89
N ALA A 570 17.83 24.65 43.61
CA ALA A 570 18.44 25.67 42.77
C ALA A 570 18.04 27.08 43.24
N GLY A 571 16.77 27.29 43.57
CA GLY A 571 16.28 28.56 44.10
C GLY A 571 16.87 28.91 45.45
N LEU A 572 16.93 27.95 46.38
CA LEU A 572 17.54 28.14 47.70
C LEU A 572 19.03 28.51 47.57
N PHE A 573 19.74 27.92 46.61
CA PHE A 573 21.13 28.27 46.31
C PHE A 573 21.27 29.71 45.82
N VAL A 574 20.45 30.14 44.87
CA VAL A 574 20.51 31.51 44.33
C VAL A 574 20.14 32.54 45.40
N ILE A 575 19.18 32.23 46.28
CA ILE A 575 18.87 33.04 47.48
C ILE A 575 20.08 33.10 48.42
N ALA A 576 20.70 31.96 48.73
CA ALA A 576 21.86 31.89 49.60
C ALA A 576 23.05 32.67 49.02
N LEU A 577 23.25 32.62 47.70
CA LEU A 577 24.28 33.35 46.97
C LEU A 577 24.04 34.87 47.04
N GLY A 578 22.79 35.31 46.86
CA GLY A 578 22.38 36.70 47.05
C GLY A 578 22.60 37.20 48.48
N ALA A 579 22.22 36.40 49.48
CA ALA A 579 22.39 36.71 50.90
C ALA A 579 23.86 36.77 51.35
N VAL A 580 24.68 35.78 50.94
CA VAL A 580 26.13 35.75 51.20
C VAL A 580 26.82 36.94 50.53
N ARG A 581 26.42 37.30 49.31
CA ARG A 581 26.95 38.49 48.63
C ARG A 581 26.56 39.79 49.33
N LEU A 582 25.35 39.88 49.90
CA LEU A 582 24.89 41.01 50.71
C LEU A 582 25.72 41.17 52.00
N ALA A 583 26.09 40.05 52.63
CA ALA A 583 26.87 40.02 53.87
C ALA A 583 28.39 40.21 53.67
N LYS A 584 28.91 39.88 52.47
CA LYS A 584 30.34 39.94 52.11
C LYS A 584 31.06 41.28 52.40
N PRO A 585 30.46 42.49 52.25
CA PRO A 585 31.11 43.77 52.56
C PRO A 585 31.52 43.95 54.03
N GLN A 586 30.99 43.12 54.93
CA GLN A 586 31.24 43.20 56.37
C GLN A 586 32.40 42.29 56.82
N LEU A 587 32.86 41.37 55.96
CA LEU A 587 33.89 40.37 56.27
C LEU A 587 35.33 40.91 56.08
N GLU A 588 36.28 40.33 56.83
CA GLU A 588 37.72 40.61 56.64
C GLU A 588 38.25 40.07 55.30
N ALA A 589 39.30 40.69 54.74
CA ALA A 589 39.83 40.36 53.40
C ALA A 589 40.28 38.89 53.24
N ARG A 590 40.60 38.19 54.33
CA ARG A 590 40.90 36.75 54.33
C ARG A 590 39.64 35.90 54.20
N ALA A 591 38.58 36.26 54.93
CA ALA A 591 37.28 35.60 54.86
C ALA A 591 36.60 35.83 53.50
N ALA A 592 36.72 37.03 52.93
CA ALA A 592 36.17 37.37 51.62
C ALA A 592 36.73 36.49 50.48
N ARG A 593 38.03 36.14 50.51
CA ARG A 593 38.65 35.22 49.53
C ARG A 593 38.21 33.78 49.69
N TRP A 594 37.92 33.34 50.92
CA TRP A 594 37.35 32.01 51.17
C TRP A 594 35.91 31.92 50.67
N VAL A 595 35.12 32.98 50.86
CA VAL A 595 33.74 33.06 50.35
C VAL A 595 33.69 32.88 48.83
N ASP A 596 34.61 33.48 48.06
CA ASP A 596 34.62 33.31 46.60
C ASP A 596 34.86 31.85 46.15
N ARG A 597 35.73 31.11 46.86
CA ARG A 597 35.96 29.69 46.57
C ARG A 597 34.77 28.82 46.96
N VAL A 598 34.17 29.11 48.11
CA VAL A 598 32.96 28.42 48.57
C VAL A 598 31.80 28.66 47.61
N GLU A 599 31.64 29.89 47.10
CA GLU A 599 30.59 30.25 46.14
C GLU A 599 30.65 29.40 44.86
N ILE A 600 31.85 29.20 44.31
CA ILE A 600 32.07 28.36 43.13
C ILE A 600 31.83 26.88 43.45
N VAL A 601 32.39 26.36 44.55
CA VAL A 601 32.23 24.96 44.94
C VAL A 601 30.76 24.61 45.19
N VAL A 602 30.02 25.48 45.88
CA VAL A 602 28.58 25.28 46.11
C VAL A 602 27.82 25.39 44.79
N GLY A 603 28.19 26.31 43.89
CA GLY A 603 27.58 26.39 42.56
C GLY A 603 27.78 25.12 41.72
N VAL A 604 28.99 24.55 41.72
CA VAL A 604 29.26 23.26 41.07
C VAL A 604 28.44 22.14 41.68
N ILE A 605 28.37 22.06 43.02
CA ILE A 605 27.55 21.06 43.72
C ILE A 605 26.07 21.20 43.33
N VAL A 606 25.53 22.41 43.31
CA VAL A 606 24.12 22.65 43.00
C VAL A 606 23.80 22.32 41.55
N VAL A 607 24.62 22.78 40.60
CA VAL A 607 24.43 22.42 39.19
C VAL A 607 24.59 20.92 38.97
N THR A 608 25.51 20.26 39.69
CA THR A 608 25.66 18.79 39.65
C THR A 608 24.45 18.07 40.24
N LEU A 609 23.84 18.59 41.31
CA LEU A 609 22.62 18.05 41.90
C LEU A 609 21.42 18.22 40.96
N VAL A 610 21.26 19.40 40.36
CA VAL A 610 20.22 19.66 39.36
C VAL A 610 20.42 18.78 38.14
N LEU A 611 21.67 18.59 37.69
CA LEU A 611 21.99 17.69 36.57
C LEU A 611 21.73 16.23 36.94
N ALA A 612 22.04 15.80 38.16
CA ALA A 612 21.77 14.43 38.61
C ALA A 612 20.26 14.14 38.72
N ASP A 613 19.49 15.12 39.17
CA ASP A 613 18.03 15.08 39.23
C ASP A 613 17.40 15.08 37.83
N ALA A 614 17.93 15.88 36.90
CA ALA A 614 17.41 15.99 35.55
C ALA A 614 17.85 14.86 34.60
N TRP A 615 19.08 14.35 34.73
CA TRP A 615 19.67 13.36 33.81
C TRP A 615 19.46 11.92 34.28
N MET A 616 19.49 11.66 35.60
CA MET A 616 19.32 10.34 36.21
C MET A 616 20.02 9.19 35.44
N PRO A 617 21.36 9.20 35.30
CA PRO A 617 22.09 8.28 34.41
C PRO A 617 21.96 6.78 34.73
N LEU A 618 21.61 6.42 35.96
CA LEU A 618 21.37 5.03 36.37
C LEU A 618 19.87 4.66 36.37
N GLY A 619 19.03 5.55 35.84
CA GLY A 619 17.59 5.47 35.90
C GLY A 619 17.00 5.88 37.26
N PRO A 620 15.67 6.09 37.33
CA PRO A 620 14.99 6.55 38.55
C PRO A 620 15.04 5.51 39.69
N GLY A 621 14.99 4.21 39.36
CA GLY A 621 14.87 3.12 40.33
C GLY A 621 16.09 2.91 41.26
N ARG A 622 17.24 3.53 40.97
CA ARG A 622 18.45 3.46 41.80
C ARG A 622 18.55 4.59 42.85
N GLY A 623 17.58 5.49 42.88
CA GLY A 623 17.50 6.63 43.81
C GLY A 623 18.42 7.81 43.47
N LEU A 624 18.06 9.01 43.94
CA LEU A 624 18.78 10.26 43.64
C LEU A 624 20.24 10.25 44.13
N LEU A 625 20.52 9.57 45.24
CA LEU A 625 21.85 9.57 45.88
C LEU A 625 22.89 8.85 45.02
N LEU A 626 22.55 7.67 44.47
CA LEU A 626 23.46 6.91 43.61
C LEU A 626 23.67 7.62 42.26
N ASN A 627 22.61 8.19 41.69
CA ASN A 627 22.67 9.04 40.50
C ASN A 627 23.59 10.24 40.72
N THR A 628 23.46 10.94 41.85
CA THR A 628 24.32 12.07 42.22
C THR A 628 25.78 11.67 42.34
N VAL A 629 26.08 10.52 42.94
CA VAL A 629 27.47 10.03 43.06
C VAL A 629 28.08 9.76 41.68
N VAL A 630 27.33 9.15 40.76
CA VAL A 630 27.82 8.89 39.40
C VAL A 630 28.05 10.18 38.61
N VAL A 631 27.10 11.11 38.63
CA VAL A 631 27.26 12.41 37.95
C VAL A 631 28.44 13.17 38.58
N ALA A 632 28.55 13.21 39.90
CA ALA A 632 29.68 13.85 40.58
C ALA A 632 31.02 13.19 40.21
N ALA A 633 31.08 11.86 40.10
CA ALA A 633 32.28 11.14 39.67
C ALA A 633 32.67 11.48 38.22
N LEU A 634 31.69 11.57 37.31
CA LEU A 634 31.90 12.02 35.92
C LEU A 634 32.43 13.45 35.87
N VAL A 635 31.80 14.37 36.59
CA VAL A 635 32.21 15.77 36.66
C VAL A 635 33.62 15.88 37.24
N VAL A 636 33.90 15.24 38.38
CA VAL A 636 35.25 15.23 38.97
C VAL A 636 36.27 14.58 38.03
N GLY A 637 35.90 13.53 37.29
CA GLY A 637 36.78 12.87 36.32
C GLY A 637 37.14 13.77 35.14
N VAL A 638 36.15 14.46 34.55
CA VAL A 638 36.37 15.40 33.44
C VAL A 638 37.22 16.59 33.91
N LEU A 639 36.85 17.20 35.03
CA LEU A 639 37.57 18.34 35.60
C LEU A 639 38.97 17.95 36.08
N GLY A 640 39.12 16.76 36.66
CA GLY A 640 40.40 16.22 37.11
C GLY A 640 41.34 16.01 35.94
N THR A 641 40.85 15.43 34.83
CA THR A 641 41.59 15.29 33.58
C THR A 641 42.02 16.66 33.03
N PHE A 642 41.13 17.66 33.08
CA PHE A 642 41.45 19.01 32.63
C PHE A 642 42.54 19.69 33.47
N LEU A 643 42.44 19.59 34.81
CA LEU A 643 43.46 20.12 35.72
C LEU A 643 44.81 19.41 35.55
N LEU A 644 44.78 18.09 35.33
CA LEU A 644 45.97 17.30 35.03
C LEU A 644 46.58 17.75 33.70
N PHE A 645 45.76 17.99 32.69
CA PHE A 645 46.18 18.53 31.41
C PHE A 645 46.80 19.91 31.56
N GLU A 646 46.17 20.87 32.27
CA GLU A 646 46.72 22.21 32.54
C GLU A 646 48.14 22.12 33.15
N ARG A 647 48.35 21.17 34.07
CA ARG A 647 49.65 20.95 34.72
C ARG A 647 50.67 20.24 33.84
N ALA A 648 50.25 19.27 33.04
CA ALA A 648 51.11 18.46 32.19
C ALA A 648 51.43 19.13 30.84
N TYR A 649 50.54 20.00 30.36
CA TYR A 649 50.57 20.60 29.02
C TYR A 649 51.89 21.34 28.72
N PRO A 650 52.46 22.18 29.61
CA PRO A 650 53.74 22.83 29.33
C PRO A 650 54.89 21.83 29.13
N THR A 651 54.89 20.76 29.93
CA THR A 651 55.91 19.69 29.84
C THR A 651 55.75 18.87 28.56
N LEU A 652 54.51 18.50 28.24
CA LEU A 652 54.16 17.79 27.01
C LEU A 652 54.48 18.62 25.78
N LEU A 653 54.09 19.90 25.75
CA LEU A 653 54.39 20.83 24.67
C LEU A 653 55.90 20.98 24.47
N ALA A 654 56.66 21.17 25.56
CA ALA A 654 58.12 21.25 25.50
C ALA A 654 58.76 19.95 25.00
N TRP A 655 58.16 18.79 25.29
CA TRP A 655 58.63 17.51 24.74
C TRP A 655 58.29 17.38 23.26
N CYS A 656 57.07 17.72 22.84
CA CYS A 656 56.64 17.70 21.43
C CYS A 656 57.48 18.63 20.56
N LEU A 657 57.79 19.84 21.06
CA LEU A 657 58.64 20.81 20.36
C LEU A 657 60.10 20.33 20.22
N ARG A 658 60.58 19.51 21.17
CA ARG A 658 61.90 18.87 21.10
C ARG A 658 61.94 17.66 20.17
N HIS A 659 60.85 16.88 20.11
CA HIS A 659 60.75 15.65 19.33
C HIS A 659 59.71 15.77 18.21
N LYS A 660 59.83 16.80 17.36
CA LYS A 660 58.82 17.13 16.35
C LYS A 660 58.45 15.96 15.43
N LEU A 661 59.42 15.17 14.99
CA LEU A 661 59.16 14.01 14.11
C LEU A 661 58.41 12.89 14.84
N ALA A 662 58.82 12.58 16.08
CA ALA A 662 58.12 11.58 16.88
C ALA A 662 56.70 12.06 17.22
N PHE A 663 56.54 13.34 17.56
CA PHE A 663 55.22 13.94 17.75
C PHE A 663 54.39 13.87 16.47
N LEU A 664 54.88 14.34 15.31
CA LEU A 664 54.13 14.33 14.06
C LEU A 664 53.75 12.92 13.57
N SER A 665 54.52 11.90 13.94
CA SER A 665 54.16 10.50 13.67
C SER A 665 52.86 10.09 14.35
N LEU A 666 52.53 10.66 15.51
CA LEU A 666 51.33 10.32 16.26
C LEU A 666 50.04 10.84 15.59
N PRO A 667 49.86 12.15 15.27
CA PRO A 667 48.74 12.61 14.46
C PRO A 667 48.69 11.95 13.08
N ALA A 668 49.84 11.70 12.44
CA ALA A 668 49.86 10.99 11.16
C ALA A 668 49.32 9.56 11.29
N LEU A 669 49.67 8.84 12.38
CA LEU A 669 49.13 7.51 12.67
C LEU A 669 47.63 7.57 12.99
N ILE A 670 47.17 8.58 13.73
CA ILE A 670 45.75 8.78 14.04
C ILE A 670 44.96 9.06 12.76
N VAL A 671 45.47 9.92 11.88
CA VAL A 671 44.84 10.20 10.58
C VAL A 671 44.85 8.95 9.71
N LEU A 672 45.97 8.22 9.64
CA LEU A 672 46.04 6.96 8.91
C LEU A 672 45.03 5.94 9.44
N PHE A 673 44.98 5.75 10.76
CA PHE A 673 44.01 4.87 11.43
C PHE A 673 42.57 5.30 11.12
N GLY A 674 42.24 6.58 11.24
CA GLY A 674 40.93 7.11 10.93
C GLY A 674 40.54 6.91 9.47
N VAL A 675 41.47 7.13 8.53
CA VAL A 675 41.25 6.88 7.10
C VAL A 675 41.08 5.38 6.82
N THR A 676 41.83 4.51 7.50
CA THR A 676 41.69 3.05 7.37
C THR A 676 40.38 2.53 7.96
N ALA A 677 39.93 3.10 9.09
CA ALA A 677 38.64 2.78 9.67
C ALA A 677 37.48 3.27 8.80
N TRP A 678 37.64 4.43 8.15
CA TRP A 678 36.61 5.00 7.28
C TRP A 678 36.50 4.26 5.93
N LEU A 679 37.61 4.16 5.20
CA LEU A 679 37.63 3.63 3.82
C LEU A 679 37.80 2.10 3.76
N GLY A 680 38.19 1.48 4.88
CA GLY A 680 38.55 0.07 4.95
C GLY A 680 40.03 -0.16 4.67
N PHE A 681 40.58 -1.21 5.30
CA PHE A 681 42.00 -1.56 5.19
C PHE A 681 42.42 -1.81 3.74
N ASP A 682 41.60 -2.53 2.97
CA ASP A 682 41.92 -2.92 1.60
C ASP A 682 42.04 -1.72 0.63
N ARG A 683 41.25 -0.65 0.85
CA ARG A 683 41.35 0.56 0.02
C ARG A 683 42.58 1.38 0.34
N VAL A 684 43.00 1.44 1.60
CA VAL A 684 44.14 2.26 2.03
C VAL A 684 45.48 1.57 1.78
N PHE A 685 45.53 0.25 1.99
CA PHE A 685 46.74 -0.54 1.85
C PHE A 685 46.73 -1.45 0.60
N GLY A 686 45.86 -1.17 -0.37
CA GLY A 686 45.77 -1.91 -1.63
C GLY A 686 47.03 -1.89 -2.51
N TRP A 687 48.02 -1.05 -2.17
CA TRP A 687 49.34 -1.02 -2.80
C TRP A 687 50.34 -2.02 -2.19
N LEU A 688 50.03 -2.65 -1.05
CA LEU A 688 50.89 -3.69 -0.45
C LEU A 688 50.90 -4.97 -1.31
N PRO A 689 52.04 -5.65 -1.49
CA PRO A 689 52.10 -6.95 -2.18
C PRO A 689 51.16 -8.01 -1.56
N GLU A 690 50.62 -8.91 -2.38
CA GLU A 690 49.66 -9.95 -1.95
C GLU A 690 50.21 -10.81 -0.80
N GLY A 691 51.47 -11.25 -0.88
CA GLY A 691 52.11 -12.05 0.17
C GLY A 691 52.22 -11.36 1.55
N THR A 692 52.14 -10.03 1.60
CA THR A 692 52.08 -9.26 2.87
C THR A 692 50.65 -9.11 3.39
N ARG A 693 49.64 -9.01 2.51
CA ARG A 693 48.23 -8.92 2.89
C ARG A 693 47.70 -10.23 3.48
N GLU A 694 48.16 -11.36 2.96
CA GLU A 694 47.80 -12.70 3.47
C GLU A 694 48.50 -13.07 4.78
N SER A 695 49.46 -12.27 5.25
CA SER A 695 50.09 -12.52 6.54
C SER A 695 49.05 -12.40 7.67
N ARG A 696 49.02 -13.37 8.59
CA ARG A 696 48.05 -13.45 9.69
C ARG A 696 47.79 -12.13 10.44
N PRO A 697 48.79 -11.30 10.80
CA PRO A 697 48.52 -10.04 11.49
C PRO A 697 47.83 -9.00 10.59
N VAL A 698 48.15 -8.97 9.29
CA VAL A 698 47.59 -8.02 8.33
C VAL A 698 46.18 -8.43 7.92
N ALA A 699 45.95 -9.71 7.68
CA ALA A 699 44.61 -10.25 7.38
C ALA A 699 43.62 -10.03 8.54
N ARG A 700 44.09 -10.13 9.80
CA ARG A 700 43.26 -9.84 10.98
C ARG A 700 42.90 -8.35 11.06
N LEU A 701 43.87 -7.47 10.85
CA LEU A 701 43.65 -6.02 10.78
C LEU A 701 42.70 -5.64 9.63
N ALA A 702 42.77 -6.34 8.51
CA ALA A 702 41.86 -6.14 7.39
C ALA A 702 40.41 -6.56 7.73
N GLY A 703 40.25 -7.67 8.45
CA GLY A 703 38.95 -8.12 8.94
C GLY A 703 38.33 -7.23 10.02
N ASP A 704 39.16 -6.67 10.93
CA ASP A 704 38.71 -5.79 12.01
C ASP A 704 38.38 -4.36 11.51
N LEU A 705 38.91 -3.96 10.33
CA LEU A 705 38.69 -2.63 9.72
C LEU A 705 38.16 -2.75 8.27
N PRO A 706 36.93 -3.27 8.08
CA PRO A 706 36.34 -3.44 6.75
C PRO A 706 35.93 -2.09 6.10
N GLY A 707 35.90 -1.01 6.88
CA GLY A 707 35.36 0.29 6.47
C GLY A 707 33.94 0.51 6.99
N PHE A 708 33.49 1.75 7.03
CA PHE A 708 32.12 2.03 7.45
C PHE A 708 31.12 1.65 6.35
N GLY A 709 29.99 1.09 6.79
CA GLY A 709 28.81 0.89 5.95
C GLY A 709 28.25 2.21 5.42
N ARG A 710 27.36 2.12 4.43
CA ARG A 710 26.65 3.28 3.88
C ARG A 710 25.17 2.99 3.93
N GLU A 711 24.45 3.91 4.54
CA GLU A 711 22.99 3.90 4.62
C GLU A 711 22.48 5.26 4.14
N TYR A 712 21.26 5.29 3.62
CA TYR A 712 20.65 6.52 3.14
C TYR A 712 20.30 7.47 4.29
N MET A 713 19.67 6.94 5.34
CA MET A 713 19.34 7.64 6.58
C MET A 713 19.25 6.65 7.74
N PRO A 714 19.53 7.06 8.99
CA PRO A 714 19.27 6.23 10.16
C PRO A 714 17.78 5.88 10.27
N PRO A 715 17.42 4.66 10.72
CA PRO A 715 16.04 4.35 11.04
C PRO A 715 15.57 5.22 12.23
N PHE A 716 14.45 5.91 12.07
CA PHE A 716 13.77 6.60 13.17
C PHE A 716 12.89 5.59 13.89
N ASP A 717 12.81 5.69 15.21
CA ASP A 717 11.83 4.96 16.02
C ASP A 717 10.54 5.79 16.13
N GLU A 718 9.43 5.24 15.64
CA GLU A 718 8.12 5.89 15.60
C GLU A 718 7.16 5.38 16.69
N GLY A 719 7.58 4.42 17.53
CA GLY A 719 6.69 3.75 18.50
C GLY A 719 5.67 2.79 17.86
N ALA A 720 5.76 2.57 16.54
CA ALA A 720 4.87 1.71 15.79
C ALA A 720 5.57 1.08 14.59
N TYR A 721 5.17 -0.15 14.25
CA TYR A 721 5.58 -0.85 13.03
C TYR A 721 4.45 -0.88 12.01
N LEU A 722 4.82 -0.91 10.73
CA LEU A 722 3.92 -1.17 9.62
C LEU A 722 4.33 -2.49 8.96
N TYR A 723 3.61 -3.56 9.27
CA TYR A 723 3.84 -4.89 8.72
C TYR A 723 3.07 -5.05 7.39
N MET A 724 3.78 -5.20 6.27
CA MET A 724 3.17 -5.24 4.93
C MET A 724 3.44 -6.55 4.18
N PRO A 725 2.79 -7.66 4.56
CA PRO A 725 2.93 -8.91 3.83
C PRO A 725 2.08 -8.86 2.55
N THR A 726 2.50 -9.65 1.57
CA THR A 726 1.79 -9.79 0.30
C THR A 726 1.56 -11.25 0.00
N THR A 727 0.41 -11.54 -0.61
CA THR A 727 0.10 -12.87 -1.09
C THR A 727 -0.10 -12.87 -2.61
N MET A 728 -0.36 -14.05 -3.17
CA MET A 728 -0.59 -14.22 -4.59
C MET A 728 -1.79 -13.37 -5.07
N PRO A 729 -1.70 -12.73 -6.25
CA PRO A 729 -2.77 -11.86 -6.73
C PRO A 729 -4.14 -12.53 -6.83
N HIS A 730 -4.22 -13.85 -7.06
CA HIS A 730 -5.48 -14.59 -7.18
C HIS A 730 -6.14 -14.95 -5.84
N ALA A 731 -5.56 -14.59 -4.70
CA ALA A 731 -6.18 -14.82 -3.40
C ALA A 731 -7.57 -14.18 -3.33
N SER A 732 -8.54 -14.95 -2.84
CA SER A 732 -9.91 -14.47 -2.65
C SER A 732 -9.99 -13.54 -1.43
N VAL A 733 -10.98 -12.65 -1.40
CA VAL A 733 -11.26 -11.80 -0.21
C VAL A 733 -11.48 -12.66 1.04
N GLY A 734 -12.14 -13.82 0.89
CA GLY A 734 -12.39 -14.74 2.00
C GLY A 734 -11.09 -15.30 2.60
N GLU A 735 -10.18 -15.78 1.76
CA GLU A 735 -8.86 -16.30 2.19
C GLU A 735 -8.04 -15.20 2.87
N VAL A 736 -7.96 -14.01 2.26
CA VAL A 736 -7.18 -12.90 2.83
C VAL A 736 -7.73 -12.49 4.19
N ARG A 737 -9.05 -12.41 4.36
CA ARG A 737 -9.69 -12.06 5.63
C ARG A 737 -9.43 -13.12 6.71
N GLU A 738 -9.49 -14.39 6.38
CA GLU A 738 -9.18 -15.44 7.36
C GLU A 738 -7.71 -15.40 7.80
N ARG A 739 -6.80 -15.13 6.85
CA ARG A 739 -5.36 -15.08 7.11
C ARG A 739 -4.94 -13.86 7.91
N ILE A 740 -5.48 -12.68 7.60
CA ILE A 740 -5.19 -11.47 8.38
C ILE A 740 -5.67 -11.62 9.82
N ALA A 741 -6.88 -12.17 10.05
CA ALA A 741 -7.40 -12.38 11.40
C ALA A 741 -6.52 -13.34 12.22
N GLN A 742 -6.02 -14.42 11.62
CA GLN A 742 -5.08 -15.34 12.28
C GLN A 742 -3.75 -14.66 12.62
N MET A 743 -3.23 -13.87 11.68
CA MET A 743 -1.96 -13.17 11.81
C MET A 743 -2.03 -12.08 12.88
N ASP A 744 -3.06 -11.23 12.84
CA ASP A 744 -3.23 -10.14 13.78
C ASP A 744 -3.49 -10.65 15.20
N ALA A 745 -4.27 -11.74 15.36
CA ALA A 745 -4.44 -12.41 16.65
C ALA A 745 -3.12 -13.01 17.18
N ALA A 746 -2.27 -13.56 16.30
CA ALA A 746 -0.97 -14.09 16.70
C ALA A 746 0.02 -12.99 17.14
N ILE A 747 0.03 -11.85 16.44
CA ILE A 747 0.85 -10.70 16.79
C ILE A 747 0.34 -10.07 18.10
N ALA A 748 -0.98 -9.94 18.28
CA ALA A 748 -1.59 -9.37 19.48
C ALA A 748 -1.31 -10.19 20.76
N ALA A 749 -0.90 -11.47 20.63
CA ALA A 749 -0.50 -12.29 21.76
C ALA A 749 0.89 -11.92 22.34
N ILE A 750 1.66 -11.06 21.66
CA ILE A 750 2.98 -10.59 22.12
C ILE A 750 2.80 -9.54 23.22
N PRO A 751 3.37 -9.72 24.44
CA PRO A 751 3.12 -8.82 25.58
C PRO A 751 3.56 -7.36 25.38
N GLU A 752 4.58 -7.10 24.58
CA GLU A 752 5.06 -5.75 24.27
C GLU A 752 4.20 -5.03 23.23
N VAL A 753 3.36 -5.75 22.49
CA VAL A 753 2.45 -5.18 21.50
C VAL A 753 1.22 -4.64 22.25
N ASP A 754 0.89 -3.37 22.01
CA ASP A 754 -0.26 -2.69 22.61
C ASP A 754 -1.52 -2.94 21.78
N ARG A 755 -1.43 -2.70 20.46
CA ARG A 755 -2.55 -2.90 19.53
C ARG A 755 -2.09 -3.33 18.14
N VAL A 756 -2.91 -4.16 17.50
CA VAL A 756 -2.66 -4.69 16.14
C VAL A 756 -3.89 -4.47 15.31
N VAL A 757 -3.80 -3.57 14.33
CA VAL A 757 -4.90 -3.31 13.39
C VAL A 757 -4.43 -3.57 11.97
N GLY A 758 -4.90 -4.67 11.39
CA GLY A 758 -4.68 -5.05 10.02
C GLY A 758 -5.64 -4.37 9.07
N LYS A 759 -5.11 -3.82 7.98
CA LYS A 759 -5.89 -3.41 6.81
C LYS A 759 -5.56 -4.33 5.65
N TRP A 760 -6.56 -5.02 5.11
CA TRP A 760 -6.41 -5.70 3.82
C TRP A 760 -7.07 -4.87 2.72
N GLY A 761 -6.47 -4.84 1.53
CA GLY A 761 -6.99 -4.04 0.42
C GLY A 761 -6.95 -2.54 0.68
N ARG A 762 -7.87 -1.79 0.04
CA ARG A 762 -7.85 -0.31 0.03
C ARG A 762 -8.81 0.35 1.02
N VAL A 763 -8.45 1.55 1.46
CA VAL A 763 -9.39 2.56 1.96
C VAL A 763 -10.21 3.15 0.80
N ASP A 764 -11.40 3.69 1.08
CA ASP A 764 -12.19 4.46 0.11
C ASP A 764 -11.60 5.87 -0.16
N SER A 765 -10.35 5.92 -0.61
CA SER A 765 -9.62 7.14 -1.02
C SER A 765 -8.69 6.88 -2.19
N ALA A 766 -8.42 7.91 -2.97
CA ALA A 766 -7.41 7.88 -4.05
C ALA A 766 -5.96 7.77 -3.53
N LEU A 767 -5.71 8.08 -2.25
CA LEU A 767 -4.39 8.01 -1.63
C LEU A 767 -3.91 6.58 -1.38
N ASP A 768 -4.81 5.60 -1.38
CA ASP A 768 -4.52 4.21 -1.07
C ASP A 768 -5.06 3.27 -2.17
N PRO A 769 -4.26 2.91 -3.19
CA PRO A 769 -4.68 2.01 -4.26
C PRO A 769 -4.44 0.52 -3.92
N ALA A 770 -4.29 0.15 -2.65
CA ALA A 770 -3.86 -1.20 -2.27
C ALA A 770 -4.78 -2.31 -2.81
N PRO A 771 -4.25 -3.33 -3.50
CA PRO A 771 -5.02 -4.48 -3.94
C PRO A 771 -5.37 -5.39 -2.76
N VAL A 772 -6.41 -6.22 -2.92
CA VAL A 772 -6.84 -7.20 -1.91
C VAL A 772 -5.72 -8.15 -1.47
N SER A 773 -4.75 -8.45 -2.33
CA SER A 773 -3.61 -9.33 -2.00
C SER A 773 -2.53 -8.64 -1.14
N MET A 774 -2.72 -7.37 -0.79
CA MET A 774 -1.82 -6.58 0.04
C MET A 774 -2.47 -6.32 1.39
N ILE A 775 -1.70 -6.55 2.44
CA ILE A 775 -2.08 -6.24 3.82
C ILE A 775 -1.13 -5.15 4.33
N GLU A 776 -1.67 -4.23 5.12
CA GLU A 776 -0.93 -3.24 5.90
C GLU A 776 -1.42 -3.33 7.35
N THR A 777 -0.65 -3.95 8.22
CA THR A 777 -0.95 -4.06 9.65
C THR A 777 -0.16 -3.01 10.41
N VAL A 778 -0.87 -2.11 11.09
CA VAL A 778 -0.27 -1.13 12.01
C VAL A 778 -0.18 -1.79 13.39
N ILE A 779 1.03 -1.84 13.92
CA ILE A 779 1.34 -2.50 15.19
C ILE A 779 1.94 -1.45 16.11
N THR A 780 1.22 -1.05 17.15
CA THR A 780 1.75 -0.19 18.21
C THR A 780 2.32 -1.06 19.33
N TYR A 781 3.41 -0.61 19.95
CA TYR A 781 4.02 -1.29 21.09
C TYR A 781 4.15 -0.37 22.29
N VAL A 782 4.11 -0.96 23.48
CA VAL A 782 4.27 -0.20 24.71
C VAL A 782 5.70 0.33 24.83
N PRO A 783 5.93 1.53 25.41
CA PRO A 783 7.27 2.06 25.65
C PRO A 783 8.13 1.11 26.50
N GLU A 784 9.47 1.25 26.52
CA GLU A 784 10.30 0.37 27.37
C GLU A 784 10.00 0.53 28.88
N TYR A 785 9.64 1.75 29.29
CA TYR A 785 9.41 2.11 30.68
C TYR A 785 8.00 2.67 30.89
N ARG A 786 7.33 2.24 31.95
CA ARG A 786 6.10 2.86 32.48
C ARG A 786 6.36 3.53 33.82
N ILE A 787 5.56 4.53 34.18
CA ILE A 787 5.61 5.16 35.50
C ILE A 787 4.61 4.42 36.41
N ASP A 788 5.07 3.95 37.58
CA ASP A 788 4.20 3.32 38.58
C ASP A 788 3.39 4.36 39.39
N ALA A 789 2.45 3.90 40.22
CA ALA A 789 1.61 4.78 41.04
C ALA A 789 2.40 5.62 42.06
N ASP A 790 3.62 5.20 42.39
CA ASP A 790 4.54 5.90 43.29
C ASP A 790 5.47 6.88 42.54
N GLY A 791 5.32 6.98 41.21
CA GLY A 791 6.09 7.89 40.35
C GLY A 791 7.45 7.34 39.88
N HIS A 792 7.76 6.07 40.12
CA HIS A 792 9.00 5.45 39.65
C HIS A 792 8.85 4.87 38.25
N ARG A 793 9.88 5.02 37.40
CA ARG A 793 9.95 4.32 36.12
C ARG A 793 10.28 2.84 36.34
N VAL A 794 9.40 1.96 35.91
CA VAL A 794 9.54 0.51 35.91
C VAL A 794 9.64 0.02 34.47
N ARG A 795 10.61 -0.84 34.19
CA ARG A 795 10.76 -1.48 32.88
C ARG A 795 9.62 -2.47 32.67
N GLN A 796 8.94 -2.38 31.52
CA GLN A 796 7.79 -3.25 31.21
C GLN A 796 8.08 -4.34 30.18
N TRP A 797 9.10 -4.17 29.34
CA TRP A 797 9.54 -5.21 28.40
C TRP A 797 10.15 -6.42 29.10
N ARG A 798 9.97 -7.61 28.50
CA ARG A 798 10.61 -8.85 28.96
C ARG A 798 12.15 -8.73 28.94
N ASP A 799 12.83 -9.49 29.79
CA ASP A 799 14.28 -9.34 30.03
C ASP A 799 15.16 -9.59 28.79
N HIS A 800 14.72 -10.45 27.87
CA HIS A 800 15.46 -10.77 26.64
C HIS A 800 15.23 -9.75 25.52
N VAL A 801 14.15 -8.97 25.59
CA VAL A 801 13.87 -7.86 24.65
C VAL A 801 14.66 -6.65 25.13
N ARG A 802 15.64 -6.21 24.35
CA ARG A 802 16.52 -5.08 24.70
C ARG A 802 16.44 -3.93 23.71
N ASP A 803 16.07 -4.22 22.48
CA ASP A 803 15.94 -3.25 21.40
C ASP A 803 14.57 -3.43 20.72
N PRO A 804 13.96 -2.36 20.16
CA PRO A 804 12.76 -2.49 19.34
C PRO A 804 12.86 -3.57 18.26
N ARG A 805 14.07 -3.80 17.72
CA ARG A 805 14.33 -4.86 16.73
C ARG A 805 14.07 -6.27 17.23
N ASP A 806 14.23 -6.53 18.54
CA ASP A 806 13.90 -7.83 19.13
C ASP A 806 12.38 -8.08 19.11
N ILE A 807 11.57 -7.02 19.29
CA ILE A 807 10.11 -7.06 19.17
C ILE A 807 9.74 -7.38 17.72
N TRP A 808 10.37 -6.71 16.75
CA TRP A 808 10.15 -6.98 15.33
C TRP A 808 10.45 -8.44 14.95
N ASP A 809 11.55 -9.00 15.43
CA ASP A 809 11.90 -10.40 15.16
C ASP A 809 10.92 -11.39 15.80
N GLU A 810 10.24 -11.03 16.90
CA GLU A 810 9.10 -11.79 17.44
C GLU A 810 7.83 -11.64 16.61
N ILE A 811 7.52 -10.42 16.14
CA ILE A 811 6.38 -10.15 15.25
C ILE A 811 6.51 -10.98 13.97
N VAL A 812 7.68 -10.96 13.31
CA VAL A 812 7.90 -11.71 12.07
C VAL A 812 7.71 -13.22 12.28
N ARG A 813 8.16 -13.76 13.42
CA ARG A 813 7.97 -15.18 13.77
C ARG A 813 6.51 -15.52 14.07
N ALA A 814 5.78 -14.62 14.74
CA ALA A 814 4.36 -14.82 15.03
C ALA A 814 3.48 -14.70 13.78
N ALA A 815 3.87 -13.83 12.84
CA ALA A 815 3.14 -13.55 11.62
C ALA A 815 3.47 -14.51 10.45
N GLU A 816 4.39 -15.46 10.63
CA GLU A 816 4.82 -16.38 9.58
C GLU A 816 3.64 -17.25 9.11
N SER A 817 3.25 -17.09 7.85
CA SER A 817 2.10 -17.78 7.25
C SER A 817 2.41 -18.28 5.84
N PRO A 818 2.11 -19.55 5.50
CA PRO A 818 2.34 -20.08 4.17
C PRO A 818 1.61 -19.28 3.08
N GLY A 819 2.34 -18.90 2.02
CA GLY A 819 1.78 -18.15 0.90
C GLY A 819 1.76 -16.62 1.09
N PHE A 820 2.31 -16.11 2.20
CA PHE A 820 2.59 -14.70 2.42
C PHE A 820 4.10 -14.43 2.42
N THR A 821 4.49 -13.27 1.89
CA THR A 821 5.88 -12.79 1.98
C THR A 821 6.18 -12.27 3.38
N SER A 822 7.44 -12.34 3.81
CA SER A 822 7.87 -11.55 4.98
C SER A 822 7.87 -10.06 4.63
N ALA A 823 7.79 -9.22 5.66
CA ALA A 823 7.86 -7.77 5.50
C ALA A 823 9.27 -7.25 5.83
N PRO A 824 9.76 -6.21 5.13
CA PRO A 824 10.91 -5.44 5.61
C PRO A 824 10.54 -4.67 6.89
N VAL A 825 11.54 -4.34 7.71
CA VAL A 825 11.35 -3.47 8.88
C VAL A 825 10.92 -2.10 8.38
N LEU A 826 9.65 -1.77 8.60
CA LEU A 826 9.06 -0.52 8.19
C LEU A 826 8.23 0.05 9.33
N MET A 827 8.23 1.37 9.42
CA MET A 827 7.40 2.14 10.33
C MET A 827 6.47 3.03 9.51
N PRO A 828 5.31 3.46 10.03
CA PRO A 828 4.29 4.12 9.24
C PRO A 828 4.80 5.31 8.40
N ILE A 829 5.51 6.26 8.99
CA ILE A 829 6.02 7.45 8.30
C ILE A 829 7.15 7.04 7.34
N ASN A 830 8.13 6.27 7.82
CA ASN A 830 9.23 5.75 7.01
C ASN A 830 8.75 5.02 5.75
N ALA A 831 7.77 4.14 5.90
CA ALA A 831 7.19 3.37 4.80
C ALA A 831 6.58 4.27 3.74
N ARG A 832 5.80 5.29 4.16
CA ARG A 832 5.21 6.24 3.21
C ARG A 832 6.29 7.06 2.50
N ILE A 833 7.38 7.45 3.17
CA ILE A 833 8.53 8.12 2.53
C ILE A 833 9.15 7.23 1.45
N VAL A 834 9.43 5.97 1.79
CA VAL A 834 10.03 4.99 0.87
C VAL A 834 9.12 4.77 -0.34
N MET A 835 7.80 4.65 -0.12
CA MET A 835 6.82 4.47 -1.20
C MET A 835 6.71 5.71 -2.10
N LEU A 836 6.70 6.91 -1.55
CA LEU A 836 6.65 8.15 -2.32
C LEU A 836 7.88 8.28 -3.23
N GLN A 837 9.08 8.09 -2.67
CA GLN A 837 10.34 8.23 -3.39
C GLN A 837 10.53 7.13 -4.45
N SER A 838 10.52 5.86 -4.02
CA SER A 838 10.89 4.74 -4.88
C SER A 838 9.73 4.24 -5.75
N GLY A 839 8.48 4.46 -5.30
CA GLY A 839 7.30 3.79 -5.83
C GLY A 839 7.20 2.31 -5.42
N MET A 840 8.05 1.86 -4.49
CA MET A 840 8.19 0.47 -4.06
C MET A 840 8.04 0.37 -2.54
N ARG A 841 7.75 -0.84 -2.06
CA ARG A 841 7.43 -1.15 -0.65
C ARG A 841 8.63 -1.69 0.14
N ALA A 842 9.82 -1.37 -0.34
CA ALA A 842 11.08 -1.82 0.25
C ALA A 842 12.15 -0.76 0.01
N PRO A 843 13.14 -0.64 0.93
CA PRO A 843 14.27 0.28 0.77
C PRO A 843 15.06 0.04 -0.52
N MET A 844 15.07 -1.21 -1.00
CA MET A 844 15.67 -1.61 -2.27
C MET A 844 14.61 -2.30 -3.14
N GLY A 845 14.56 -1.94 -4.41
CA GLY A 845 13.71 -2.63 -5.38
C GLY A 845 14.28 -2.54 -6.78
N VAL A 846 13.95 -3.54 -7.60
CA VAL A 846 14.45 -3.67 -8.97
C VAL A 846 13.31 -3.48 -9.94
N LYS A 847 13.40 -2.44 -10.79
CA LYS A 847 12.40 -2.17 -11.83
C LYS A 847 12.82 -2.88 -13.11
N VAL A 848 12.03 -3.86 -13.53
CA VAL A 848 12.21 -4.57 -14.80
C VAL A 848 11.30 -3.93 -15.85
N GLN A 849 11.86 -3.59 -17.01
CA GLN A 849 11.11 -3.08 -18.17
C GLN A 849 11.26 -4.07 -19.33
N GLY A 850 10.18 -4.25 -20.08
CA GLY A 850 10.11 -5.23 -21.15
C GLY A 850 9.01 -4.88 -22.15
N PRO A 851 9.02 -5.53 -23.33
CA PRO A 851 8.07 -5.25 -24.40
C PRO A 851 6.66 -5.80 -24.13
N ASP A 852 6.54 -6.86 -23.31
CA ASP A 852 5.28 -7.52 -23.00
C ASP A 852 5.31 -8.13 -21.59
N LEU A 853 4.12 -8.45 -21.05
CA LEU A 853 3.94 -8.95 -19.69
C LEU A 853 4.50 -10.35 -19.45
N GLU A 854 4.50 -11.21 -20.47
CA GLU A 854 4.96 -12.61 -20.37
C GLU A 854 6.49 -12.66 -20.26
N SER A 855 7.18 -11.84 -21.06
CA SER A 855 8.62 -11.61 -20.97
C SER A 855 9.02 -11.07 -19.59
N LEU A 856 8.26 -10.10 -19.07
CA LEU A 856 8.49 -9.52 -17.74
C LEU A 856 8.33 -10.54 -16.62
N GLU A 857 7.27 -11.36 -16.66
CA GLU A 857 7.03 -12.39 -15.65
C GLU A 857 8.12 -13.47 -15.68
N THR A 858 8.48 -13.95 -16.87
CA THR A 858 9.52 -14.97 -17.06
C THR A 858 10.86 -14.49 -16.53
N PHE A 859 11.24 -13.26 -16.85
CA PHE A 859 12.47 -12.66 -16.34
C PHE A 859 12.41 -12.39 -14.84
N GLY A 860 11.27 -11.89 -14.34
CA GLY A 860 11.04 -11.61 -12.92
C GLY A 860 11.22 -12.85 -12.04
N ARG A 861 10.70 -14.00 -12.47
CA ARG A 861 10.88 -15.29 -11.78
C ARG A 861 12.34 -15.72 -11.72
N ARG A 862 13.05 -15.64 -12.85
CA ARG A 862 14.49 -16.00 -12.91
C ARG A 862 15.35 -15.08 -12.06
N LEU A 863 15.02 -13.78 -12.04
CA LEU A 863 15.71 -12.80 -11.22
C LEU A 863 15.44 -13.03 -9.72
N GLU A 864 14.19 -13.34 -9.35
CA GLU A 864 13.82 -13.68 -7.98
C GLU A 864 14.62 -14.88 -7.46
N GLU A 865 14.71 -15.97 -8.24
CA GLU A 865 15.53 -17.14 -7.90
C GLU A 865 17.01 -16.77 -7.73
N ALA A 866 17.57 -16.03 -8.69
CA ALA A 866 18.98 -15.62 -8.63
C ALA A 866 19.31 -14.70 -7.43
N LEU A 867 18.37 -13.83 -7.03
CA LEU A 867 18.55 -12.93 -5.88
C LEU A 867 18.41 -13.66 -4.54
N ARG A 868 17.64 -14.75 -4.46
CA ARG A 868 17.55 -15.58 -3.24
C ARG A 868 18.85 -16.32 -2.93
N ASP A 869 19.65 -16.61 -3.94
CA ASP A 869 20.94 -17.30 -3.79
C ASP A 869 22.08 -16.36 -3.33
N VAL A 870 21.84 -15.04 -3.28
CA VAL A 870 22.86 -14.06 -2.86
C VAL A 870 22.96 -14.04 -1.31
N PRO A 871 24.12 -14.38 -0.72
CA PRO A 871 24.27 -14.51 0.74
C PRO A 871 23.96 -13.23 1.52
N GLU A 872 24.19 -12.06 0.92
CA GLU A 872 23.95 -10.75 1.54
C GLU A 872 22.45 -10.35 1.54
N ILE A 873 21.59 -11.09 0.83
CA ILE A 873 20.15 -10.81 0.72
C ILE A 873 19.37 -11.83 1.55
N ARG A 874 18.43 -11.36 2.37
CA ARG A 874 17.48 -12.25 3.05
C ARG A 874 16.52 -12.84 2.01
N GLY A 875 16.72 -14.10 1.62
CA GLY A 875 15.94 -14.76 0.56
C GLY A 875 14.42 -14.70 0.76
N GLU A 876 13.95 -14.70 2.02
CA GLU A 876 12.53 -14.57 2.39
C GLU A 876 11.90 -13.24 1.97
N THR A 877 12.71 -12.17 1.85
CA THR A 877 12.26 -10.82 1.47
C THR A 877 12.25 -10.60 -0.04
N VAL A 878 12.80 -11.55 -0.81
CA VAL A 878 12.88 -11.45 -2.28
C VAL A 878 11.58 -11.95 -2.90
N PHE A 879 10.82 -11.01 -3.44
CA PHE A 879 9.55 -11.28 -4.11
C PHE A 879 9.43 -10.44 -5.38
N ALA A 880 9.21 -11.10 -6.53
CA ALA A 880 8.86 -10.40 -7.75
C ALA A 880 7.33 -10.33 -7.91
N GLU A 881 6.81 -9.10 -7.86
CA GLU A 881 5.38 -8.83 -8.03
C GLU A 881 4.86 -9.41 -9.36
N ARG A 882 3.82 -10.24 -9.27
CA ARG A 882 3.25 -10.94 -10.43
C ARG A 882 2.26 -10.02 -11.13
N VAL A 883 2.61 -9.59 -12.35
CA VAL A 883 1.78 -8.67 -13.16
C VAL A 883 0.56 -9.39 -13.76
N VAL A 884 0.69 -10.68 -14.06
CA VAL A 884 -0.38 -11.57 -14.51
C VAL A 884 -0.58 -12.64 -13.45
N GLY A 885 -1.82 -12.92 -13.04
CA GLY A 885 -2.03 -13.93 -12.01
C GLY A 885 -3.46 -14.17 -11.56
N LYS A 886 -4.37 -13.20 -11.71
CA LYS A 886 -5.80 -13.45 -11.46
C LYS A 886 -6.40 -14.24 -12.63
N PRO A 887 -7.07 -15.38 -12.39
CA PRO A 887 -7.78 -16.09 -13.44
C PRO A 887 -8.97 -15.25 -13.94
N TYR A 888 -9.19 -15.28 -15.27
CA TYR A 888 -10.34 -14.65 -15.91
C TYR A 888 -11.33 -15.71 -16.38
N LEU A 889 -12.62 -15.40 -16.27
CA LEU A 889 -13.67 -16.09 -17.00
C LEU A 889 -14.07 -15.18 -18.16
N GLU A 890 -13.62 -15.52 -19.36
CA GLU A 890 -13.85 -14.73 -20.56
C GLU A 890 -15.02 -15.29 -21.37
N VAL A 891 -16.03 -14.45 -21.64
CA VAL A 891 -17.16 -14.80 -22.49
C VAL A 891 -16.90 -14.24 -23.89
N VAL A 892 -16.41 -15.10 -24.77
CA VAL A 892 -16.14 -14.74 -26.18
C VAL A 892 -17.42 -14.87 -26.98
N LEU A 893 -17.98 -13.73 -27.41
CA LEU A 893 -19.24 -13.68 -28.14
C LEU A 893 -19.04 -13.92 -29.64
N ASP A 894 -19.65 -14.98 -30.16
CA ASP A 894 -19.75 -15.23 -31.60
C ASP A 894 -20.81 -14.32 -32.22
N ARG A 895 -20.35 -13.34 -33.00
CA ARG A 895 -21.21 -12.33 -33.66
C ARG A 895 -22.15 -12.94 -34.69
N GLU A 896 -21.74 -14.00 -35.38
CA GLU A 896 -22.58 -14.65 -36.38
C GLU A 896 -23.70 -15.41 -35.67
N ALA A 897 -23.37 -16.15 -34.61
CA ALA A 897 -24.34 -16.95 -33.87
C ALA A 897 -25.40 -16.07 -33.18
N ILE A 898 -25.01 -15.00 -32.48
CA ILE A 898 -25.99 -14.09 -31.86
C ILE A 898 -26.81 -13.33 -32.92
N GLY A 899 -26.21 -13.03 -34.07
CA GLY A 899 -26.88 -12.38 -35.20
C GLY A 899 -28.03 -13.19 -35.78
N ARG A 900 -27.93 -14.54 -35.78
CA ARG A 900 -29.03 -15.44 -36.21
C ARG A 900 -30.30 -15.27 -35.37
N PHE A 901 -30.15 -14.85 -34.13
CA PHE A 901 -31.26 -14.59 -33.21
C PHE A 901 -31.68 -13.10 -33.17
N GLY A 902 -31.11 -12.27 -34.05
CA GLY A 902 -31.37 -10.83 -34.08
C GLY A 902 -30.80 -10.07 -32.89
N LEU A 903 -29.86 -10.68 -32.15
CA LEU A 903 -29.22 -10.08 -30.99
C LEU A 903 -27.99 -9.26 -31.40
N ARG A 904 -27.79 -8.11 -30.76
CA ARG A 904 -26.54 -7.34 -30.86
C ARG A 904 -25.62 -7.74 -29.72
N VAL A 905 -24.32 -7.48 -29.90
CA VAL A 905 -23.31 -7.68 -28.85
C VAL A 905 -23.70 -6.95 -27.56
N GLU A 906 -24.20 -5.71 -27.70
CA GLU A 906 -24.67 -4.89 -26.58
C GLU A 906 -25.78 -5.58 -25.77
N ASP A 907 -26.72 -6.25 -26.45
CA ASP A 907 -27.86 -6.88 -25.79
C ASP A 907 -27.39 -8.03 -24.88
N VAL A 908 -26.44 -8.84 -25.36
CA VAL A 908 -25.83 -9.93 -24.57
C VAL A 908 -24.95 -9.39 -23.44
N GLN A 909 -24.10 -8.40 -23.72
CA GLN A 909 -23.24 -7.79 -22.69
C GLN A 909 -24.04 -7.10 -21.59
N ARG A 910 -25.16 -6.46 -21.92
CA ARG A 910 -26.06 -5.85 -20.95
C ARG A 910 -26.65 -6.91 -20.02
N VAL A 911 -27.09 -8.05 -20.54
CA VAL A 911 -27.54 -9.17 -19.71
C VAL A 911 -26.42 -9.66 -18.79
N LEU A 912 -25.20 -9.87 -19.28
CA LEU A 912 -24.07 -10.29 -18.46
C LEU A 912 -23.76 -9.27 -17.34
N SER A 913 -23.80 -7.98 -17.64
CA SER A 913 -23.55 -6.90 -16.67
C SER A 913 -24.57 -6.88 -15.52
N ILE A 914 -25.83 -7.22 -15.82
CA ILE A 914 -26.92 -7.26 -14.84
C ILE A 914 -26.94 -8.62 -14.14
N ALA A 915 -27.12 -9.71 -14.89
CA ALA A 915 -27.29 -11.07 -14.37
C ALA A 915 -26.11 -11.55 -13.53
N VAL A 916 -24.87 -11.29 -14.00
CA VAL A 916 -23.64 -11.78 -13.35
C VAL A 916 -22.95 -10.68 -12.56
N GLY A 917 -22.80 -9.50 -13.19
CA GLY A 917 -22.11 -8.36 -12.58
C GLY A 917 -22.86 -7.76 -11.39
N GLY A 918 -24.18 -7.60 -11.51
CA GLY A 918 -25.00 -6.93 -10.50
C GLY A 918 -24.65 -5.46 -10.32
N MET A 919 -24.36 -4.76 -11.42
CA MET A 919 -24.05 -3.33 -11.36
C MET A 919 -25.22 -2.53 -10.76
N PRO A 920 -24.95 -1.51 -9.94
CA PRO A 920 -26.01 -0.69 -9.34
C PRO A 920 -26.77 0.07 -10.44
N LEU A 921 -28.09 -0.05 -10.44
CA LEU A 921 -28.96 0.55 -11.47
C LEU A 921 -29.51 1.90 -11.05
N THR A 922 -29.80 2.08 -9.75
CA THR A 922 -30.28 3.32 -9.15
C THR A 922 -29.84 3.38 -7.67
N ARG A 923 -30.18 4.46 -6.95
CA ARG A 923 -29.88 4.61 -5.52
C ARG A 923 -31.10 5.09 -4.75
N THR A 924 -31.43 4.46 -3.62
CA THR A 924 -32.50 4.95 -2.72
C THR A 924 -32.10 6.29 -2.10
N VAL A 925 -33.10 7.06 -1.69
CA VAL A 925 -32.95 8.42 -1.15
C VAL A 925 -33.62 8.49 0.21
N GLU A 926 -32.91 8.04 1.25
CA GLU A 926 -33.41 7.94 2.62
C GLU A 926 -32.88 9.12 3.45
N GLY A 927 -33.53 10.28 3.31
CA GLY A 927 -33.07 11.52 3.94
C GLY A 927 -31.71 11.96 3.38
N ARG A 928 -30.64 11.85 4.19
CA ARG A 928 -29.25 12.14 3.78
C ARG A 928 -28.53 10.92 3.22
N GLU A 929 -29.02 9.73 3.52
CA GLU A 929 -28.38 8.45 3.19
C GLU A 929 -28.75 8.02 1.78
N ARG A 930 -27.83 7.34 1.11
CA ARG A 930 -28.00 6.84 -0.26
C ARG A 930 -27.46 5.43 -0.34
N PHE A 931 -28.33 4.47 -0.64
CA PHE A 931 -27.95 3.08 -0.80
C PHE A 931 -28.13 2.64 -2.26
N ALA A 932 -27.24 1.79 -2.76
CA ALA A 932 -27.34 1.29 -4.12
C ALA A 932 -28.47 0.26 -4.24
N VAL A 933 -29.17 0.26 -5.37
CA VAL A 933 -30.11 -0.80 -5.75
C VAL A 933 -29.51 -1.57 -6.92
N ARG A 934 -29.27 -2.86 -6.72
CA ARG A 934 -28.73 -3.76 -7.76
C ARG A 934 -29.76 -4.82 -8.15
N VAL A 935 -29.71 -5.23 -9.42
CA VAL A 935 -30.45 -6.38 -9.94
C VAL A 935 -29.43 -7.41 -10.39
N ARG A 936 -29.57 -8.66 -9.94
CA ARG A 936 -28.66 -9.76 -10.30
C ARG A 936 -29.41 -11.09 -10.31
N TYR A 937 -28.85 -12.13 -10.94
CA TYR A 937 -29.37 -13.48 -10.72
C TYR A 937 -29.02 -13.98 -9.31
N MET A 938 -29.85 -14.89 -8.81
CA MET A 938 -29.57 -15.66 -7.61
C MET A 938 -28.18 -16.31 -7.68
N ARG A 939 -27.54 -16.51 -6.53
CA ARG A 939 -26.14 -16.98 -6.49
C ARG A 939 -25.92 -18.33 -7.17
N GLU A 940 -26.86 -19.26 -7.01
CA GLU A 940 -26.80 -20.62 -7.57
C GLU A 940 -26.82 -20.62 -9.11
N GLU A 941 -27.40 -19.59 -9.73
CA GLU A 941 -27.49 -19.44 -11.18
C GLU A 941 -26.21 -18.85 -11.83
N ARG A 942 -25.14 -18.63 -11.04
CA ARG A 942 -23.90 -17.96 -11.47
C ARG A 942 -22.66 -18.34 -10.65
N ASP A 943 -22.74 -19.38 -9.84
CA ASP A 943 -21.61 -19.84 -9.02
C ASP A 943 -20.63 -20.75 -9.77
N SER A 944 -21.08 -21.33 -10.88
CA SER A 944 -20.37 -22.32 -11.69
C SER A 944 -20.38 -21.93 -13.17
N ILE A 945 -19.43 -22.46 -13.93
CA ILE A 945 -19.35 -22.23 -15.37
C ILE A 945 -20.58 -22.80 -16.07
N GLU A 946 -21.08 -23.93 -15.60
CA GLU A 946 -22.30 -24.59 -16.06
C GLU A 946 -23.54 -23.71 -15.85
N ALA A 947 -23.63 -23.01 -14.72
CA ALA A 947 -24.72 -22.07 -14.46
C ALA A 947 -24.63 -20.84 -15.38
N LEU A 948 -23.41 -20.28 -15.56
CA LEU A 948 -23.18 -19.17 -16.49
C LEU A 948 -23.57 -19.49 -17.94
N ARG A 949 -23.39 -20.74 -18.36
CA ARG A 949 -23.82 -21.23 -19.69
C ARG A 949 -25.34 -21.21 -19.90
N ARG A 950 -26.11 -21.29 -18.81
CA ARG A 950 -27.58 -21.29 -18.82
C ARG A 950 -28.17 -19.89 -18.70
N VAL A 951 -27.34 -18.85 -18.56
CA VAL A 951 -27.80 -17.47 -18.50
C VAL A 951 -28.62 -17.15 -19.76
N MET A 952 -29.87 -16.77 -19.54
CA MET A 952 -30.83 -16.51 -20.60
C MET A 952 -30.70 -15.10 -21.16
N VAL A 953 -30.68 -14.98 -22.49
CA VAL A 953 -30.72 -13.72 -23.24
C VAL A 953 -32.01 -13.67 -24.06
N ALA A 954 -32.76 -12.60 -23.93
CA ALA A 954 -34.03 -12.43 -24.65
C ALA A 954 -33.79 -11.93 -26.09
N ALA A 955 -34.24 -12.70 -27.07
CA ALA A 955 -34.28 -12.30 -28.47
C ALA A 955 -35.43 -11.30 -28.73
N PRO A 956 -35.38 -10.49 -29.81
CA PRO A 956 -36.44 -9.55 -30.17
C PRO A 956 -37.83 -10.19 -30.34
N GLY A 957 -37.88 -11.49 -30.70
CA GLY A 957 -39.11 -12.27 -30.82
C GLY A 957 -39.68 -12.79 -29.49
N GLY A 958 -39.10 -12.43 -28.34
CA GLY A 958 -39.51 -12.89 -27.01
C GLY A 958 -38.92 -14.23 -26.58
N ALA A 959 -38.25 -14.96 -27.49
CA ALA A 959 -37.57 -16.21 -27.15
C ALA A 959 -36.40 -15.96 -26.17
N GLN A 960 -36.36 -16.70 -25.07
CA GLN A 960 -35.23 -16.69 -24.13
C GLN A 960 -34.24 -17.78 -24.51
N ILE A 961 -33.01 -17.38 -24.86
CA ILE A 961 -31.98 -18.26 -25.39
C ILE A 961 -30.87 -18.37 -24.36
N PRO A 962 -30.50 -19.58 -23.90
CA PRO A 962 -29.35 -19.74 -23.01
C PRO A 962 -28.06 -19.45 -23.76
N LEU A 963 -27.06 -18.94 -23.05
CA LEU A 963 -25.76 -18.56 -23.61
C LEU A 963 -25.07 -19.73 -24.36
N GLU A 964 -25.32 -20.98 -23.97
CA GLU A 964 -24.78 -22.20 -24.60
C GLU A 964 -25.48 -22.62 -25.90
N GLN A 965 -26.77 -22.30 -26.13
CA GLN A 965 -27.53 -22.78 -27.30
C GLN A 965 -27.22 -22.06 -28.63
N LEU A 966 -26.09 -21.37 -28.71
CA LEU A 966 -25.67 -20.69 -29.93
C LEU A 966 -25.27 -21.65 -31.07
N ARG A 967 -25.36 -22.99 -30.88
CA ARG A 967 -25.44 -24.01 -31.96
C ARG A 967 -26.23 -25.26 -31.53
N ASN A 968 -27.35 -25.58 -32.20
CA ASN A 968 -27.97 -26.91 -32.18
C ASN A 968 -28.38 -27.33 -33.60
N ASP A 969 -27.58 -28.20 -34.22
CA ASP A 969 -27.78 -28.74 -35.56
C ASP A 969 -28.90 -29.78 -35.64
N ALA A 970 -29.36 -30.33 -34.50
CA ALA A 970 -30.43 -31.34 -34.49
C ALA A 970 -31.77 -30.78 -34.99
N LEU A 971 -32.07 -29.51 -34.64
CA LEU A 971 -33.28 -28.85 -35.14
C LEU A 971 -33.16 -28.55 -36.64
N ASP A 972 -32.01 -28.06 -37.09
CA ASP A 972 -31.74 -27.77 -38.50
C ASP A 972 -31.80 -29.04 -39.36
N ASN A 973 -31.23 -30.14 -38.87
CA ASN A 973 -31.29 -31.45 -39.52
C ASN A 973 -32.74 -31.98 -39.58
N LEU A 974 -33.52 -31.85 -38.50
CA LEU A 974 -34.92 -32.29 -38.47
C LEU A 974 -35.80 -31.48 -39.44
N LEU A 975 -35.69 -30.15 -39.40
CA LEU A 975 -36.45 -29.26 -40.28
C LEU A 975 -36.08 -29.46 -41.75
N GLY A 976 -34.78 -29.62 -42.05
CA GLY A 976 -34.32 -29.93 -43.41
C GLY A 976 -34.84 -31.29 -43.91
N ALA A 977 -34.79 -32.32 -43.08
CA ALA A 977 -35.32 -33.64 -43.41
C ALA A 977 -36.83 -33.61 -43.68
N LEU A 978 -37.61 -32.93 -42.83
CA LEU A 978 -39.06 -32.73 -43.02
C LEU A 978 -39.36 -31.89 -44.26
N GLY A 979 -38.56 -30.86 -44.54
CA GLY A 979 -38.67 -30.03 -45.73
C GLY A 979 -38.52 -30.85 -47.01
N ILE A 980 -37.51 -31.72 -47.07
CA ILE A 980 -37.30 -32.62 -48.20
C ILE A 980 -38.45 -33.63 -48.31
N ALA A 981 -38.81 -34.30 -47.21
CA ALA A 981 -39.85 -35.33 -47.20
C ALA A 981 -41.25 -34.78 -47.55
N GLY A 982 -41.53 -33.52 -47.20
CA GLY A 982 -42.80 -32.86 -47.49
C GLY A 982 -42.94 -32.37 -48.93
N HIS A 983 -41.84 -32.00 -49.60
CA HIS A 983 -41.86 -31.39 -50.94
C HIS A 983 -41.42 -32.33 -52.07
N TYR A 984 -40.57 -33.34 -51.77
CA TYR A 984 -39.99 -34.23 -52.76
C TYR A 984 -40.32 -35.69 -52.45
N ARG A 985 -40.75 -36.44 -53.47
CA ARG A 985 -41.06 -37.86 -53.34
C ARG A 985 -39.85 -38.71 -53.72
N ILE A 986 -38.99 -38.99 -52.75
CA ILE A 986 -37.80 -39.85 -52.90
C ILE A 986 -38.16 -41.26 -52.37
N PRO A 987 -38.36 -42.28 -53.23
CA PRO A 987 -38.85 -43.59 -52.83
C PRO A 987 -37.74 -44.51 -52.28
N GLU A 988 -36.87 -43.96 -51.43
CA GLU A 988 -35.75 -44.66 -50.81
C GLU A 988 -35.57 -44.24 -49.35
N VAL A 989 -34.90 -45.08 -48.57
CA VAL A 989 -34.45 -44.70 -47.22
C VAL A 989 -33.23 -43.79 -47.36
N GLY A 990 -33.42 -42.50 -47.05
CA GLY A 990 -32.35 -41.50 -47.01
C GLY A 990 -31.93 -41.17 -45.58
N LEU A 991 -30.68 -40.74 -45.42
CA LEU A 991 -30.15 -40.17 -44.19
C LEU A 991 -29.81 -38.70 -44.47
N TYR A 992 -30.48 -37.77 -43.79
CA TYR A 992 -30.24 -36.34 -43.98
C TYR A 992 -29.36 -35.81 -42.84
N PHE A 993 -28.23 -35.20 -43.20
CA PHE A 993 -27.31 -34.58 -42.25
C PHE A 993 -26.52 -33.46 -42.94
N HIS A 994 -26.32 -32.34 -42.26
CA HIS A 994 -25.47 -31.23 -42.72
C HIS A 994 -25.75 -30.82 -44.17
N HIS A 995 -27.01 -30.51 -44.46
CA HIS A 995 -27.49 -30.08 -45.77
C HIS A 995 -27.36 -31.11 -46.91
N LYS A 996 -27.01 -32.37 -46.62
CA LYS A 996 -26.90 -33.44 -47.60
C LYS A 996 -27.92 -34.54 -47.30
N LEU A 997 -28.64 -34.98 -48.32
CA LEU A 997 -29.43 -36.21 -48.27
C LEU A 997 -28.59 -37.34 -48.84
N LEU A 998 -28.16 -38.27 -47.99
CA LEU A 998 -27.37 -39.44 -48.35
C LEU A 998 -28.28 -40.67 -48.52
N ARG A 999 -27.85 -41.64 -49.33
CA ARG A 999 -28.53 -42.94 -49.41
C ARG A 999 -28.25 -43.75 -48.15
N GLY A 1000 -29.29 -44.20 -47.44
CA GLY A 1000 -29.16 -44.87 -46.14
C GLY A 1000 -28.27 -46.12 -46.18
N CYS A 1001 -28.47 -47.01 -47.16
CA CYS A 1001 -27.66 -48.23 -47.32
C CYS A 1001 -26.23 -47.99 -47.87
N ARG A 1002 -25.80 -46.73 -47.97
CA ARG A 1002 -24.47 -46.31 -48.43
C ARG A 1002 -23.83 -45.29 -47.49
N SER A 1003 -24.46 -45.03 -46.36
CA SER A 1003 -24.00 -44.06 -45.37
C SER A 1003 -23.21 -44.78 -44.28
N THR A 1004 -22.09 -44.20 -43.87
CA THR A 1004 -21.30 -44.65 -42.72
C THR A 1004 -21.02 -43.47 -41.81
N LYS A 1005 -20.82 -43.74 -40.52
CA LYS A 1005 -20.47 -42.70 -39.56
C LYS A 1005 -18.99 -42.37 -39.69
N VAL A 1006 -18.65 -41.12 -39.99
CA VAL A 1006 -17.27 -40.67 -40.21
C VAL A 1006 -16.72 -39.76 -39.12
N ASP A 1007 -17.61 -39.05 -38.42
CA ASP A 1007 -17.26 -38.13 -37.33
C ASP A 1007 -18.24 -38.31 -36.16
N ALA A 1008 -17.73 -38.20 -34.94
CA ALA A 1008 -18.52 -38.29 -33.71
C ALA A 1008 -18.76 -36.92 -33.05
N ALA A 1009 -18.02 -35.88 -33.43
CA ALA A 1009 -18.06 -34.55 -32.81
C ALA A 1009 -18.23 -33.40 -33.84
N GLY A 1010 -17.85 -33.61 -35.09
CA GLY A 1010 -18.03 -32.64 -36.17
C GLY A 1010 -19.43 -32.61 -36.77
N LEU A 1011 -19.72 -31.54 -37.53
CA LEU A 1011 -21.03 -31.33 -38.17
C LEU A 1011 -21.29 -32.29 -39.34
N ASP A 1012 -20.25 -32.85 -39.96
CA ASP A 1012 -20.36 -33.90 -41.00
C ASP A 1012 -20.33 -35.31 -40.37
N ALA A 1013 -21.28 -35.63 -39.48
CA ALA A 1013 -21.28 -36.90 -38.73
C ALA A 1013 -21.37 -38.15 -39.63
N PHE A 1014 -22.05 -38.04 -40.78
CA PHE A 1014 -22.26 -39.12 -41.74
C PHE A 1014 -21.79 -38.71 -43.14
N ASP A 1015 -21.22 -39.66 -43.87
CA ASP A 1015 -20.85 -39.48 -45.28
C ASP A 1015 -21.22 -40.71 -46.11
N SER A 1016 -21.28 -40.56 -47.44
CA SER A 1016 -21.41 -41.65 -48.39
C SER A 1016 -20.16 -41.71 -49.27
N PRO A 1017 -19.11 -42.42 -48.83
CA PRO A 1017 -17.77 -42.20 -49.37
C PRO A 1017 -17.61 -42.51 -50.87
N ASN A 1018 -18.37 -43.50 -51.37
CA ASN A 1018 -18.30 -44.01 -52.72
C ASN A 1018 -19.52 -43.63 -53.59
N LEU A 1019 -20.48 -42.84 -53.08
CA LEU A 1019 -21.67 -42.43 -53.84
C LEU A 1019 -21.98 -40.94 -53.57
N PRO A 1020 -22.32 -40.12 -54.59
CA PRO A 1020 -22.69 -38.73 -54.32
C PRO A 1020 -24.00 -38.64 -53.51
N PRO A 1021 -24.24 -37.54 -52.78
CA PRO A 1021 -25.52 -37.27 -52.14
C PRO A 1021 -26.68 -37.31 -53.14
N LEU A 1022 -27.85 -37.80 -52.69
CA LEU A 1022 -29.11 -37.80 -53.44
C LEU A 1022 -29.70 -36.40 -53.58
N ALA A 1023 -29.46 -35.53 -52.61
CA ALA A 1023 -29.81 -34.11 -52.69
C ALA A 1023 -28.84 -33.27 -51.85
N GLU A 1024 -28.66 -32.01 -52.26
CA GLU A 1024 -27.93 -31.00 -51.50
C GLU A 1024 -28.86 -29.79 -51.28
N VAL A 1025 -28.86 -29.26 -50.04
CA VAL A 1025 -29.74 -28.16 -49.61
C VAL A 1025 -28.89 -26.90 -49.51
N GLY A 1026 -28.98 -26.04 -50.53
CA GLY A 1026 -28.39 -24.71 -50.54
C GLY A 1026 -29.46 -23.63 -50.38
N ILE A 1027 -29.38 -22.58 -51.19
CA ILE A 1027 -30.48 -21.60 -51.35
C ILE A 1027 -31.71 -22.29 -51.96
N ASP A 1028 -31.47 -23.20 -52.89
CA ASP A 1028 -32.47 -24.12 -53.45
C ASP A 1028 -32.12 -25.57 -53.05
N VAL A 1029 -33.13 -26.45 -53.02
CA VAL A 1029 -32.92 -27.88 -52.82
C VAL A 1029 -32.68 -28.55 -54.17
N GLU A 1030 -31.47 -29.03 -54.42
CA GLU A 1030 -31.10 -29.71 -55.65
C GLU A 1030 -31.15 -31.23 -55.45
N VAL A 1031 -32.21 -31.88 -55.95
CA VAL A 1031 -32.35 -33.34 -55.92
C VAL A 1031 -31.74 -33.94 -57.20
N ARG A 1032 -30.77 -34.85 -57.05
CA ARG A 1032 -30.10 -35.58 -58.14
C ARG A 1032 -30.91 -36.81 -58.54
N TRP A 1033 -31.99 -36.59 -59.30
CA TRP A 1033 -32.93 -37.65 -59.70
C TRP A 1033 -32.30 -38.81 -60.47
N ASN A 1034 -31.19 -38.60 -61.17
CA ASN A 1034 -30.44 -39.66 -61.85
C ASN A 1034 -29.81 -40.68 -60.87
N LEU A 1035 -29.59 -40.30 -59.61
CA LEU A 1035 -29.09 -41.19 -58.56
C LEU A 1035 -30.23 -41.86 -57.78
N VAL A 1036 -31.43 -41.28 -57.80
CA VAL A 1036 -32.63 -41.80 -57.13
C VAL A 1036 -33.19 -42.99 -57.90
N ARG A 1037 -33.13 -44.18 -57.30
CA ARG A 1037 -33.77 -45.41 -57.76
C ARG A 1037 -35.27 -45.30 -57.59
N SER A 1038 -36.00 -45.64 -58.63
CA SER A 1038 -37.47 -45.72 -58.62
C SER A 1038 -37.90 -47.16 -58.93
N PRO A 1039 -37.92 -48.07 -57.94
CA PRO A 1039 -38.51 -49.38 -58.16
C PRO A 1039 -40.03 -49.27 -58.34
N GLU A 1040 -40.66 -50.22 -59.05
CA GLU A 1040 -42.11 -50.37 -59.05
C GLU A 1040 -42.60 -50.54 -57.60
N LEU A 1041 -43.35 -49.55 -57.11
CA LEU A 1041 -43.79 -49.47 -55.72
C LEU A 1041 -44.88 -50.53 -55.46
N GLY A 1042 -44.46 -51.73 -55.06
CA GLY A 1042 -45.29 -52.61 -54.25
C GLY A 1042 -45.54 -51.98 -52.87
N GLY A 1043 -46.55 -52.48 -52.14
CA GLY A 1043 -46.77 -52.10 -50.74
C GLY A 1043 -45.51 -52.36 -49.89
N LEU A 1044 -45.28 -51.54 -48.86
CA LEU A 1044 -44.14 -51.69 -47.94
C LEU A 1044 -44.15 -53.11 -47.34
N GLN A 1045 -43.20 -53.95 -47.75
CA GLN A 1045 -42.96 -55.25 -47.13
C GLN A 1045 -41.85 -55.09 -46.09
N VAL A 1046 -42.23 -55.20 -44.82
CA VAL A 1046 -41.27 -55.22 -43.71
C VAL A 1046 -40.79 -56.66 -43.53
N HIS A 1047 -39.51 -56.91 -43.77
CA HIS A 1047 -38.89 -58.20 -43.48
C HIS A 1047 -38.46 -58.22 -42.00
N THR A 1048 -39.08 -59.10 -41.20
CA THR A 1048 -38.81 -59.21 -39.75
C THR A 1048 -37.85 -60.35 -39.39
N GLN A 1049 -37.39 -61.12 -40.38
CA GLN A 1049 -36.45 -62.24 -40.19
C GLN A 1049 -35.05 -61.80 -40.62
N LEU A 1050 -34.26 -61.32 -39.67
CA LEU A 1050 -32.83 -61.06 -39.81
C LEU A 1050 -32.06 -62.05 -38.94
N SER A 1051 -30.96 -62.62 -39.42
CA SER A 1051 -30.09 -63.42 -38.58
C SER A 1051 -29.32 -62.50 -37.61
N PRO A 1052 -29.41 -62.72 -36.28
CA PRO A 1052 -28.60 -61.99 -35.31
C PRO A 1052 -27.17 -62.54 -35.23
N HIS A 1053 -26.86 -63.62 -35.97
CA HIS A 1053 -25.59 -64.34 -35.93
C HIS A 1053 -24.61 -63.84 -36.99
N VAL A 1054 -24.56 -62.52 -37.18
CA VAL A 1054 -23.65 -61.85 -38.10
C VAL A 1054 -22.80 -60.85 -37.34
N ALA A 1055 -21.50 -60.84 -37.60
CA ALA A 1055 -20.56 -59.92 -36.96
C ALA A 1055 -19.67 -59.23 -38.00
N ALA A 1056 -19.07 -58.11 -37.62
CA ALA A 1056 -18.00 -57.46 -38.36
C ALA A 1056 -16.68 -57.60 -37.60
N LEU A 1057 -15.61 -57.92 -38.32
CA LEU A 1057 -14.25 -58.03 -37.77
C LEU A 1057 -13.29 -57.22 -38.62
N ARG A 1058 -12.65 -56.25 -37.99
CA ARG A 1058 -11.58 -55.46 -38.61
C ARG A 1058 -10.22 -56.13 -38.39
N LEU A 1059 -9.49 -56.37 -39.47
CA LEU A 1059 -8.12 -56.87 -39.38
C LEU A 1059 -7.18 -55.80 -38.80
N TYR A 1060 -6.33 -56.20 -37.86
CA TYR A 1060 -5.29 -55.34 -37.28
C TYR A 1060 -3.96 -56.11 -37.17
N PRO A 1061 -2.80 -55.42 -37.17
CA PRO A 1061 -1.52 -56.08 -37.01
C PRO A 1061 -1.44 -56.85 -35.68
N GLY A 1062 -1.04 -58.11 -35.73
CA GLY A 1062 -0.92 -58.98 -34.54
C GLY A 1062 -2.18 -59.77 -34.18
N ILE A 1063 -3.20 -59.80 -35.04
CA ILE A 1063 -4.30 -60.76 -34.90
C ILE A 1063 -3.76 -62.20 -34.95
N THR A 1064 -4.16 -63.04 -34.00
CA THR A 1064 -3.66 -64.43 -33.89
C THR A 1064 -4.73 -65.42 -34.33
N ARG A 1065 -4.28 -66.61 -34.75
CA ARG A 1065 -5.14 -67.77 -35.04
C ARG A 1065 -6.21 -68.01 -33.96
N ALA A 1066 -5.81 -68.01 -32.70
CA ALA A 1066 -6.71 -68.26 -31.56
C ALA A 1066 -7.82 -67.20 -31.42
N ILE A 1067 -7.54 -65.95 -31.78
CA ILE A 1067 -8.56 -64.88 -31.78
C ILE A 1067 -9.59 -65.13 -32.87
N LEU A 1068 -9.14 -65.44 -34.09
CA LEU A 1068 -10.02 -65.74 -35.23
C LEU A 1068 -10.84 -67.01 -35.00
N GLU A 1069 -10.23 -68.08 -34.50
CA GLU A 1069 -10.93 -69.33 -34.19
C GLU A 1069 -12.02 -69.13 -33.12
N ASN A 1070 -11.76 -68.33 -32.09
CA ASN A 1070 -12.75 -68.01 -31.07
C ASN A 1070 -13.87 -67.12 -31.61
N PHE A 1071 -13.56 -66.16 -32.49
CA PHE A 1071 -14.54 -65.27 -33.09
C PHE A 1071 -15.49 -66.02 -34.05
N LEU A 1072 -14.98 -67.00 -34.79
CA LEU A 1072 -15.69 -67.79 -35.79
C LEU A 1072 -16.37 -69.06 -35.21
N ARG A 1073 -16.54 -69.14 -33.88
CA ARG A 1073 -17.28 -70.24 -33.25
C ARG A 1073 -18.79 -70.10 -33.46
N PRO A 1074 -19.53 -71.22 -33.45
CA PRO A 1074 -20.99 -71.17 -33.33
C PRO A 1074 -21.39 -70.30 -32.12
N PRO A 1075 -22.43 -69.46 -32.24
CA PRO A 1075 -23.48 -69.51 -33.26
C PRO A 1075 -23.23 -68.65 -34.52
N LEU A 1076 -22.04 -68.10 -34.77
CA LEU A 1076 -21.82 -67.19 -35.91
C LEU A 1076 -22.09 -67.86 -37.29
N GLU A 1077 -22.96 -67.23 -38.09
CA GLU A 1077 -23.37 -67.68 -39.43
C GLU A 1077 -22.78 -66.81 -40.54
N GLY A 1078 -22.48 -65.54 -40.25
CA GLY A 1078 -21.92 -64.60 -41.22
C GLY A 1078 -20.86 -63.68 -40.63
N LEU A 1079 -19.85 -63.33 -41.42
CA LEU A 1079 -18.79 -62.41 -41.03
C LEU A 1079 -18.57 -61.35 -42.12
N VAL A 1080 -18.56 -60.09 -41.74
CA VAL A 1080 -18.01 -58.99 -42.54
C VAL A 1080 -16.56 -58.79 -42.12
N LEU A 1081 -15.61 -59.15 -42.97
CA LEU A 1081 -14.19 -59.03 -42.71
C LEU A 1081 -13.67 -57.73 -43.33
N GLU A 1082 -13.23 -56.78 -42.51
CA GLU A 1082 -12.63 -55.54 -43.00
C GLU A 1082 -11.11 -55.71 -43.17
N THR A 1083 -10.65 -55.74 -44.41
CA THR A 1083 -9.25 -55.95 -44.79
C THR A 1083 -8.55 -54.67 -45.20
N PHE A 1084 -7.21 -54.70 -45.30
CA PHE A 1084 -6.40 -53.52 -45.60
C PHE A 1084 -6.46 -53.15 -47.09
N GLY A 1085 -6.57 -51.85 -47.40
CA GLY A 1085 -6.51 -51.35 -48.77
C GLY A 1085 -7.59 -51.96 -49.67
N SER A 1086 -7.22 -52.47 -50.84
CA SER A 1086 -8.16 -53.01 -51.85
C SER A 1086 -8.64 -54.44 -51.58
N GLY A 1087 -8.65 -54.90 -50.33
CA GLY A 1087 -9.05 -56.28 -49.99
C GLY A 1087 -7.95 -57.17 -49.41
N ASN A 1088 -6.81 -56.62 -48.97
CA ASN A 1088 -5.60 -57.39 -48.70
C ASN A 1088 -5.54 -57.91 -47.25
N ALA A 1089 -5.21 -59.19 -47.11
CA ALA A 1089 -4.79 -59.81 -45.86
C ALA A 1089 -3.33 -60.30 -45.98
N PRO A 1090 -2.63 -60.61 -44.89
CA PRO A 1090 -1.29 -61.20 -44.94
C PRO A 1090 -1.31 -62.51 -45.75
N ASP A 1091 -0.65 -62.52 -46.91
CA ASP A 1091 -0.68 -63.62 -47.88
C ASP A 1091 0.34 -64.74 -47.60
N ARG A 1092 1.26 -64.49 -46.66
CA ARG A 1092 2.27 -65.46 -46.16
C ARG A 1092 1.91 -66.09 -44.82
N ASP A 1093 0.73 -65.79 -44.29
CA ASP A 1093 0.25 -66.27 -43.00
C ASP A 1093 -0.78 -67.39 -43.22
N ASP A 1094 -0.27 -68.63 -43.35
CA ASP A 1094 -1.10 -69.82 -43.56
C ASP A 1094 -2.09 -70.06 -42.41
N ASP A 1095 -1.80 -69.55 -41.20
CA ASP A 1095 -2.67 -69.69 -40.03
C ASP A 1095 -3.95 -68.86 -40.18
N LEU A 1096 -3.89 -67.65 -40.74
CA LEU A 1096 -5.06 -66.80 -40.94
C LEU A 1096 -5.96 -67.32 -42.08
N LEU A 1097 -5.36 -67.63 -43.23
CA LEU A 1097 -6.10 -68.13 -44.40
C LEU A 1097 -6.69 -69.53 -44.15
N GLY A 1098 -5.99 -70.37 -43.37
CA GLY A 1098 -6.47 -71.68 -42.95
C GLY A 1098 -7.76 -71.59 -42.13
N VAL A 1099 -7.80 -70.72 -41.11
CA VAL A 1099 -9.00 -70.55 -40.26
C VAL A 1099 -10.19 -70.01 -41.05
N LEU A 1100 -9.97 -69.08 -41.98
CA LEU A 1100 -11.04 -68.55 -42.84
C LEU A 1100 -11.60 -69.63 -43.77
N ARG A 1101 -10.73 -70.47 -44.35
CA ARG A 1101 -11.15 -71.61 -45.19
C ARG A 1101 -11.95 -72.62 -44.38
N GLU A 1102 -11.46 -73.02 -43.21
CA GLU A 1102 -12.18 -73.92 -42.30
C GLU A 1102 -13.55 -73.37 -41.91
N ALA A 1103 -13.67 -72.08 -41.61
CA ALA A 1103 -14.95 -71.45 -41.28
C ALA A 1103 -15.91 -71.41 -42.48
N SER A 1104 -15.40 -71.12 -43.68
CA SER A 1104 -16.21 -71.09 -44.90
C SER A 1104 -16.73 -72.48 -45.29
N GLU A 1105 -15.91 -73.53 -45.10
CA GLU A 1105 -16.29 -74.94 -45.27
C GLU A 1105 -17.32 -75.40 -44.22
N ARG A 1106 -17.26 -74.86 -43.00
CA ARG A 1106 -18.30 -75.08 -41.96
C ARG A 1106 -19.63 -74.37 -42.27
N GLY A 1107 -19.68 -73.54 -43.32
CA GLY A 1107 -20.89 -72.84 -43.75
C GLY A 1107 -21.02 -71.39 -43.26
N VAL A 1108 -19.97 -70.81 -42.64
CA VAL A 1108 -19.95 -69.38 -42.28
C VAL A 1108 -19.74 -68.54 -43.53
N VAL A 1109 -20.63 -67.57 -43.78
CA VAL A 1109 -20.52 -66.72 -44.96
C VAL A 1109 -19.59 -65.53 -44.71
N ILE A 1110 -18.44 -65.63 -45.38
CA ILE A 1110 -17.33 -64.70 -45.58
C ILE A 1110 -17.58 -63.45 -46.45
N VAL A 1111 -17.80 -62.21 -45.99
CA VAL A 1111 -17.85 -61.03 -46.89
C VAL A 1111 -16.70 -60.07 -46.61
N ASN A 1112 -15.81 -59.87 -47.58
CA ASN A 1112 -14.64 -59.00 -47.45
C ASN A 1112 -14.94 -57.57 -47.90
N VAL A 1113 -14.77 -56.59 -47.00
CA VAL A 1113 -14.86 -55.16 -47.28
C VAL A 1113 -13.54 -54.46 -46.97
N THR A 1114 -13.35 -53.23 -47.45
CA THR A 1114 -12.14 -52.45 -47.16
C THR A 1114 -12.28 -51.67 -45.86
N GLN A 1115 -11.19 -51.53 -45.11
CA GLN A 1115 -11.08 -50.58 -44.00
C GLN A 1115 -10.93 -49.12 -44.44
N CYS A 1116 -10.59 -48.89 -45.71
CA CYS A 1116 -10.46 -47.54 -46.25
C CYS A 1116 -11.84 -46.94 -46.44
N LEU A 1117 -12.00 -45.68 -46.04
CA LEU A 1117 -13.29 -44.99 -46.15
C LEU A 1117 -13.79 -44.96 -47.60
N LYS A 1118 -12.89 -44.79 -48.58
CA LYS A 1118 -13.18 -44.83 -50.03
C LYS A 1118 -12.41 -45.96 -50.71
N GLY A 1119 -12.99 -46.50 -51.77
CA GLY A 1119 -12.38 -47.55 -52.60
C GLY A 1119 -13.25 -48.80 -52.72
N HIS A 1120 -12.69 -49.82 -53.38
CA HIS A 1120 -13.35 -51.08 -53.67
C HIS A 1120 -12.42 -52.28 -53.42
N VAL A 1121 -12.99 -53.40 -53.00
CA VAL A 1121 -12.34 -54.70 -52.92
C VAL A 1121 -12.39 -55.37 -54.30
N ARG A 1122 -11.23 -55.67 -54.91
CA ARG A 1122 -11.12 -56.31 -56.23
C ARG A 1122 -10.29 -57.59 -56.18
N ALA A 1123 -10.64 -58.56 -57.02
CA ALA A 1123 -9.94 -59.85 -57.15
C ALA A 1123 -8.59 -59.80 -57.92
N SER A 1124 -8.12 -58.61 -58.29
CA SER A 1124 -7.03 -58.43 -59.26
C SER A 1124 -5.60 -58.47 -58.67
N TYR A 1125 -5.44 -58.44 -57.35
CA TYR A 1125 -4.13 -58.44 -56.67
C TYR A 1125 -3.81 -59.80 -56.00
N ALA A 1126 -2.55 -60.22 -56.03
CA ALA A 1126 -2.10 -61.53 -55.51
C ALA A 1126 -2.51 -61.80 -54.04
N ALA A 1127 -2.41 -60.78 -53.18
CA ALA A 1127 -2.80 -60.89 -51.76
C ALA A 1127 -4.32 -60.93 -51.54
N GLY A 1128 -5.11 -60.27 -52.41
CA GLY A 1128 -6.57 -60.35 -52.37
C GLY A 1128 -7.12 -61.68 -52.90
N ARG A 1129 -6.41 -62.30 -53.86
CA ARG A 1129 -6.76 -63.62 -54.41
C ARG A 1129 -6.62 -64.74 -53.37
N ALA A 1130 -5.63 -64.66 -52.49
CA ALA A 1130 -5.44 -65.61 -51.40
C ALA A 1130 -6.64 -65.68 -50.43
N VAL A 1131 -7.31 -64.54 -50.18
CA VAL A 1131 -8.52 -64.46 -49.34
C VAL A 1131 -9.74 -65.04 -50.06
N LEU A 1132 -9.85 -64.83 -51.37
CA LEU A 1132 -10.91 -65.43 -52.21
C LEU A 1132 -10.75 -66.97 -52.30
N ASP A 1133 -9.52 -67.46 -52.46
CA ASP A 1133 -9.18 -68.88 -52.46
C ASP A 1133 -9.43 -69.56 -51.09
N ALA A 1134 -9.70 -68.79 -50.03
CA ALA A 1134 -10.14 -69.26 -48.72
C ALA A 1134 -11.69 -69.29 -48.60
N GLY A 1135 -12.43 -69.06 -49.68
CA GLY A 1135 -13.91 -69.14 -49.69
C GLY A 1135 -14.60 -67.86 -49.20
N VAL A 1136 -13.92 -66.71 -49.27
CA VAL A 1136 -14.47 -65.40 -48.89
C VAL A 1136 -15.02 -64.69 -50.14
N VAL A 1137 -16.17 -64.02 -50.02
CA VAL A 1137 -16.83 -63.27 -51.09
C VAL A 1137 -16.38 -61.81 -51.07
N PRO A 1138 -16.05 -61.18 -52.22
CA PRO A 1138 -15.74 -59.76 -52.24
C PRO A 1138 -17.02 -58.94 -52.04
N GLY A 1139 -17.00 -58.05 -51.04
CA GLY A 1139 -18.05 -57.06 -50.80
C GLY A 1139 -17.96 -55.83 -51.71
N ALA A 1140 -17.02 -55.84 -52.66
CA ALA A 1140 -16.74 -54.77 -53.61
C ALA A 1140 -16.65 -53.38 -52.95
N ASP A 1141 -17.57 -52.47 -53.22
CA ASP A 1141 -17.54 -51.10 -52.71
C ASP A 1141 -18.57 -50.83 -51.59
N MET A 1142 -19.17 -51.89 -51.01
CA MET A 1142 -20.07 -51.77 -49.86
C MET A 1142 -19.35 -51.18 -48.65
N THR A 1143 -20.06 -50.33 -47.90
CA THR A 1143 -19.63 -49.94 -46.55
C THR A 1143 -19.79 -51.14 -45.60
N PRO A 1144 -19.03 -51.20 -44.49
CA PRO A 1144 -19.18 -52.26 -43.48
C PRO A 1144 -20.62 -52.43 -42.98
N GLU A 1145 -21.33 -51.32 -42.76
CA GLU A 1145 -22.73 -51.33 -42.30
C GLU A 1145 -23.68 -51.91 -43.35
N ALA A 1146 -23.46 -51.58 -44.63
CA ALA A 1146 -24.26 -52.11 -45.73
C ALA A 1146 -24.04 -53.61 -45.91
N ALA A 1147 -22.78 -54.07 -45.83
CA ALA A 1147 -22.43 -55.48 -45.88
C ALA A 1147 -23.02 -56.26 -44.69
N LEU A 1148 -22.98 -55.69 -43.49
CA LEU A 1148 -23.53 -56.30 -42.27
C LEU A 1148 -25.06 -56.46 -42.38
N ALA A 1149 -25.76 -55.39 -42.76
CA ALA A 1149 -27.22 -55.40 -42.92
C ALA A 1149 -27.66 -56.38 -44.00
N LYS A 1150 -26.95 -56.41 -45.13
CA LYS A 1150 -27.21 -57.34 -46.23
C LYS A 1150 -27.00 -58.79 -45.81
N LEU A 1151 -25.90 -59.08 -45.12
CA LEU A 1151 -25.57 -60.43 -44.71
C LEU A 1151 -26.55 -60.96 -43.65
N ALA A 1152 -26.94 -60.11 -42.69
CA ALA A 1152 -27.99 -60.41 -41.71
C ALA A 1152 -29.35 -60.68 -42.38
N PHE A 1153 -29.68 -59.91 -43.42
CA PHE A 1153 -30.89 -60.13 -44.21
C PHE A 1153 -30.87 -61.47 -44.95
N LEU A 1154 -29.82 -61.73 -45.74
CA LEU A 1154 -29.73 -62.92 -46.58
C LEU A 1154 -29.73 -64.22 -45.75
N LEU A 1155 -28.99 -64.24 -44.63
CA LEU A 1155 -28.98 -65.40 -43.72
C LEU A 1155 -30.33 -65.59 -43.01
N GLY A 1156 -31.06 -64.51 -42.74
CA GLY A 1156 -32.41 -64.56 -42.17
C GLY A 1156 -33.48 -65.11 -43.11
N GLN A 1157 -33.22 -65.25 -44.42
CA GLN A 1157 -34.19 -65.75 -45.40
C GLN A 1157 -34.22 -67.28 -45.56
N GLY A 1158 -33.45 -68.04 -44.76
CA GLY A 1158 -33.41 -69.51 -44.85
C GLY A 1158 -32.75 -70.04 -46.13
N LEU A 1159 -31.91 -69.23 -46.77
CA LEU A 1159 -31.14 -69.58 -47.95
C LEU A 1159 -29.95 -70.48 -47.58
N SER A 1160 -29.50 -71.32 -48.51
CA SER A 1160 -28.27 -72.10 -48.31
C SER A 1160 -27.02 -71.18 -48.31
N PRO A 1161 -25.93 -71.53 -47.60
CA PRO A 1161 -24.72 -70.71 -47.56
C PRO A 1161 -24.15 -70.36 -48.95
N ASP A 1162 -24.30 -71.23 -49.95
CA ASP A 1162 -23.84 -70.99 -51.32
C ASP A 1162 -24.72 -69.96 -52.05
N GLU A 1163 -26.03 -69.98 -51.83
CA GLU A 1163 -26.95 -68.96 -52.35
C GLU A 1163 -26.69 -67.60 -51.69
N VAL A 1164 -26.43 -67.59 -50.38
CA VAL A 1164 -26.05 -66.36 -49.65
C VAL A 1164 -24.73 -65.82 -50.18
N ARG A 1165 -23.73 -66.66 -50.43
CA ARG A 1165 -22.44 -66.24 -51.05
C ARG A 1165 -22.65 -65.62 -52.43
N ALA A 1166 -23.49 -66.23 -53.27
CA ALA A 1166 -23.79 -65.70 -54.61
C ALA A 1166 -24.52 -64.35 -54.58
N LEU A 1167 -25.45 -64.16 -53.63
CA LEU A 1167 -26.20 -62.91 -53.49
C LEU A 1167 -25.43 -61.81 -52.74
N ALA A 1168 -24.51 -62.18 -51.84
CA ALA A 1168 -23.68 -61.23 -51.09
C ALA A 1168 -22.85 -60.32 -52.02
N GLY A 1169 -22.35 -60.85 -53.14
CA GLY A 1169 -21.56 -60.10 -54.13
C GLY A 1169 -22.37 -59.31 -55.18
N ARG A 1170 -23.71 -59.38 -55.19
CA ARG A 1170 -24.57 -58.72 -56.21
C ARG A 1170 -25.40 -57.58 -55.65
N SER A 1171 -25.56 -56.47 -56.36
CA SER A 1171 -26.41 -55.36 -55.88
C SER A 1171 -27.89 -55.78 -55.85
N LEU A 1172 -28.53 -55.75 -54.67
CA LEU A 1172 -29.94 -56.13 -54.49
C LEU A 1172 -30.85 -54.89 -54.38
N ARG A 1173 -30.44 -53.91 -53.59
CA ARG A 1173 -31.22 -52.70 -53.24
C ARG A 1173 -30.34 -51.44 -53.18
N GLY A 1174 -29.27 -51.39 -53.97
CA GLY A 1174 -28.45 -50.18 -54.18
C GLY A 1174 -27.34 -49.96 -53.17
N GLU A 1175 -26.96 -51.02 -52.45
CA GLU A 1175 -25.82 -51.08 -51.55
C GLU A 1175 -24.45 -51.10 -52.28
N LEU A 1176 -24.46 -51.42 -53.57
CA LEU A 1176 -23.29 -51.46 -54.46
C LEU A 1176 -23.46 -50.47 -55.63
N SER A 1177 -22.38 -49.79 -56.03
CA SER A 1177 -22.35 -49.06 -57.31
C SER A 1177 -22.30 -50.07 -58.45
N GLU A 1178 -23.31 -50.10 -59.32
CA GLU A 1178 -23.41 -51.10 -60.41
C GLU A 1178 -22.26 -50.95 -61.41
N GLU A 1179 -21.18 -51.71 -61.19
CA GLU A 1179 -20.13 -52.08 -62.15
C GLU A 1179 -19.27 -53.19 -61.51
N ILE A 1180 -19.70 -54.45 -61.67
CA ILE A 1180 -18.80 -55.60 -61.66
C ILE A 1180 -19.24 -56.46 -62.86
N GLU A 1181 -18.79 -56.07 -64.05
CA GLU A 1181 -18.64 -57.06 -65.12
C GLU A 1181 -17.49 -57.98 -64.72
N ASP A 1182 -17.73 -59.29 -64.86
CA ASP A 1182 -16.93 -60.43 -64.37
C ASP A 1182 -15.40 -60.29 -64.48
#